data_AF-A0A2W6Q9P5-F1
#
_entry.id   AF-A0A2W6Q9P5-F1
#
_cell.length_a   1.000
_cell.length_b   1.000
_cell.length_c   1.000
_cell.angle_alpha   90.00
_cell.angle_beta   90.00
_cell.angle_gamma   90.00
#
_symmetry.space_group_name_H-M   'P 1'
#
loop_
_entity.id
_entity.type
_entity.pdbx_description
1 polymer ?
#
loop_
_entity_poly.entity_id
_entity_poly.type
_entity_poly.pdbx_seq_one_letter_code
_entity_poly.pdbx_strand_id
1 'polypeptide(L)'
;MKTKAAQNKNKKRLFTAALGLVVLTSSMAPGAALAAQNNDTVALPKQPAWGYFVDTYKNNKPDNMTVDSNPAIGTLSKFLDLWTPGSAWDNGTKLNSAVLDYNIDYVAQRAKTRSKADEDAAYYTDRTNQSYGAVEGLGKLAGVYREKSGTFTSITSIPADAATTKYSDKNDSNKAGDSNSELGKMVDLIGKVRGDYASTQQAKMFYQYKRPFRWQGEQLIVPSLVAVQSSKPETDGGFPSGHTNASYLAAIALAYAVPERYQELMTRASEMGDDRIVAGMHSPLDVMGGRVLATAFAASALNDPDNKELKEQAYAQAHDILLKETGTSKDRFTDYARNKSEYTQRLTYGFPQIGSTTEAVQVPKGAEVLLETRQPYLNDQQRRAVLATTGIASGYPVLDDPEGWGRLNLFAAADGYGAFNTDVTVVMDAAKGGFNAKDAWRNDIVGTGKLTKEGSGALHLQGNNTYSGGTEVKAGTLEGDSANAFGAGSVMNNGGTVAENVEGQWNIKGDFTQASSGTLELNVSTASDVLDVKGAVNADGKLQVNFDNNYVPAQGTMTLISFGANKLNGKFASVDVKGLPSQYTTEVVYQNDRVALSVKDTTNPGPVTTNPFKSDVASQDHVLKNVNAAIEATKNEQLTMSDISTHWANQNINAALKLRVINGYENGTFKPNSSVTRAEFTAMIARALGLEENKAANSFKDTNTSWAAGYIGTLADKGVIGGYADGSFKPNATITRAEMVTIIARVLDLNTIATGSKIDFRDVKSDNWAAQAIELASSAKLVNGLTDSEFVPNGKSTRAEAVTIIIRALESDGTIKSLIAGL
;
A
#
# COMPACT_ATOMS: atom_id res chain seq x y z
N MET A 1 -61.21 -22.85 -30.59
CA MET A 1 -62.51 -23.30 -30.03
C MET A 1 -62.67 -22.73 -28.63
N LYS A 2 -63.69 -21.87 -28.45
CA LYS A 2 -64.49 -21.50 -27.24
C LYS A 2 -63.79 -21.60 -25.86
N THR A 3 -63.37 -20.49 -25.23
CA THR A 3 -64.11 -19.60 -24.27
C THR A 3 -64.69 -20.34 -23.04
N LYS A 4 -64.42 -19.98 -21.77
CA LYS A 4 -64.85 -18.78 -21.00
C LYS A 4 -64.15 -18.82 -19.62
N ALA A 5 -63.56 -17.72 -19.10
CA ALA A 5 -64.17 -16.62 -18.30
C ALA A 5 -64.58 -17.07 -16.87
N ALA A 6 -64.41 -16.32 -15.76
CA ALA A 6 -64.13 -14.90 -15.55
C ALA A 6 -63.63 -14.59 -14.12
N GLN A 7 -62.92 -13.45 -14.02
CA GLN A 7 -62.85 -12.43 -12.97
C GLN A 7 -63.86 -12.47 -11.78
N ASN A 8 -63.46 -12.06 -10.56
CA ASN A 8 -63.49 -10.65 -10.10
C ASN A 8 -63.22 -10.43 -8.58
N LYS A 9 -62.47 -9.35 -8.31
CA LYS A 9 -62.67 -8.25 -7.31
C LYS A 9 -62.59 -8.46 -5.78
N ASN A 10 -61.65 -7.67 -5.24
CA ASN A 10 -61.78 -6.69 -4.13
C ASN A 10 -62.26 -7.14 -2.75
N LYS A 11 -61.44 -6.85 -1.72
CA LYS A 11 -61.71 -5.75 -0.75
C LYS A 11 -60.57 -5.57 0.26
N LYS A 12 -60.07 -4.33 0.36
CA LYS A 12 -59.40 -3.78 1.55
C LYS A 12 -60.40 -3.68 2.70
N ARG A 13 -59.98 -3.98 3.94
CA ARG A 13 -60.36 -3.22 5.16
C ARG A 13 -59.25 -3.31 6.21
N LEU A 14 -58.78 -2.14 6.65
CA LEU A 14 -58.11 -1.94 7.94
C LEU A 14 -59.11 -2.21 9.08
N PHE A 15 -58.62 -2.70 10.22
CA PHE A 15 -59.03 -2.21 11.55
C PHE A 15 -57.90 -2.43 12.57
N THR A 16 -57.91 -1.54 13.54
CA THR A 16 -56.86 -1.07 14.44
C THR A 16 -56.88 -1.76 15.80
N ALA A 17 -55.70 -1.82 16.43
CA ALA A 17 -55.41 -1.70 17.87
C ALA A 17 -56.00 -2.72 18.89
N ALA A 18 -55.10 -3.34 19.67
CA ALA A 18 -55.02 -3.10 21.12
C ALA A 18 -53.80 -3.81 21.76
N LEU A 19 -53.28 -3.12 22.78
CA LEU A 19 -52.15 -3.42 23.66
C LEU A 19 -52.10 -4.84 24.24
N GLY A 20 -50.88 -5.35 24.38
CA GLY A 20 -50.52 -6.42 25.31
C GLY A 20 -49.05 -6.27 25.72
N LEU A 21 -48.81 -5.47 26.76
CA LEU A 21 -47.52 -5.34 27.42
C LEU A 21 -47.24 -6.64 28.19
N VAL A 22 -46.24 -7.42 27.77
CA VAL A 22 -45.64 -8.48 28.58
C VAL A 22 -44.15 -8.24 28.62
N VAL A 23 -43.70 -7.74 29.78
CA VAL A 23 -42.30 -7.74 30.19
C VAL A 23 -41.95 -9.18 30.55
N LEU A 24 -41.09 -9.81 29.76
CA LEU A 24 -40.37 -11.02 30.14
C LEU A 24 -38.89 -10.80 29.84
N THR A 25 -38.16 -10.57 30.92
CA THR A 25 -36.71 -10.64 31.00
C THR A 25 -36.25 -12.07 30.71
N SER A 26 -35.40 -12.26 29.70
CA SER A 26 -34.61 -13.48 29.57
C SER A 26 -33.19 -13.15 29.10
N SER A 27 -32.29 -13.37 30.06
CA SER A 27 -30.85 -13.59 29.96
C SER A 27 -30.29 -13.89 28.56
N MET A 28 -29.27 -13.10 28.20
CA MET A 28 -28.33 -13.42 27.14
C MET A 28 -27.63 -14.75 27.44
N ALA A 29 -27.74 -15.69 26.52
CA ALA A 29 -26.78 -16.77 26.34
C ALA A 29 -26.01 -16.49 25.03
N PRO A 30 -24.68 -16.75 24.98
CA PRO A 30 -23.89 -16.52 23.77
C PRO A 30 -24.28 -17.56 22.72
N GLY A 31 -25.11 -17.14 21.78
CA GLY A 31 -25.53 -17.95 20.64
C GLY A 31 -24.39 -18.09 19.63
N ALA A 32 -24.10 -19.34 19.31
CA ALA A 32 -23.14 -19.85 18.33
C ALA A 32 -22.79 -18.90 17.17
N ALA A 33 -21.48 -18.79 16.90
CA ALA A 33 -20.92 -18.26 15.68
C ALA A 33 -21.63 -18.89 14.46
N LEU A 34 -22.43 -18.09 13.77
CA LEU A 34 -22.94 -18.41 12.45
C LEU A 34 -21.73 -18.46 11.51
N ALA A 35 -21.28 -19.67 11.18
CA ALA A 35 -20.31 -19.91 10.12
C ALA A 35 -20.83 -19.27 8.83
N ALA A 36 -20.18 -18.21 8.37
CA ALA A 36 -20.44 -17.61 7.07
C ALA A 36 -20.19 -18.68 5.99
N GLN A 37 -21.18 -18.94 5.14
CA GLN A 37 -20.99 -19.75 3.95
C GLN A 37 -20.02 -19.03 3.02
N ASN A 38 -18.77 -19.50 2.99
CA ASN A 38 -17.74 -19.09 2.03
C ASN A 38 -18.15 -19.55 0.63
N ASN A 39 -18.35 -18.61 -0.30
CA ASN A 39 -18.66 -18.88 -1.71
C ASN A 39 -17.41 -19.06 -2.60
N ASP A 40 -16.21 -19.09 -2.02
CA ASP A 40 -14.94 -19.41 -2.69
C ASP A 40 -14.80 -20.90 -3.02
N THR A 41 -15.81 -21.50 -3.65
CA THR A 41 -15.73 -22.88 -4.10
C THR A 41 -15.12 -22.94 -5.49
N VAL A 42 -13.81 -23.20 -5.56
CA VAL A 42 -13.14 -23.54 -6.81
C VAL A 42 -13.45 -25.01 -7.12
N ALA A 43 -14.15 -25.27 -8.21
CA ALA A 43 -14.53 -26.62 -8.60
C ALA A 43 -13.29 -27.50 -8.85
N LEU A 44 -13.42 -28.80 -8.54
CA LEU A 44 -12.41 -29.79 -8.93
C LEU A 44 -12.35 -29.92 -10.46
N PRO A 45 -11.17 -30.20 -11.03
CA PRO A 45 -11.04 -30.54 -12.44
C PRO A 45 -11.84 -31.81 -12.74
N LYS A 46 -12.17 -32.01 -14.02
CA LYS A 46 -12.78 -33.27 -14.46
C LYS A 46 -11.82 -34.42 -14.12
N GLN A 47 -12.33 -35.44 -13.44
CA GLN A 47 -11.53 -36.61 -13.09
C GLN A 47 -10.95 -37.29 -14.35
N PRO A 48 -9.63 -37.49 -14.43
CA PRO A 48 -8.99 -38.23 -15.51
C PRO A 48 -9.29 -39.73 -15.50
N ALA A 49 -8.91 -40.44 -16.58
CA ALA A 49 -9.11 -41.89 -16.71
C ALA A 49 -8.37 -42.71 -15.62
N TRP A 50 -7.21 -42.24 -15.18
CA TRP A 50 -6.43 -42.84 -14.08
C TRP A 50 -6.94 -42.47 -12.67
N GLY A 51 -8.04 -41.72 -12.56
CA GLY A 51 -8.49 -41.12 -11.30
C GLY A 51 -7.79 -39.78 -11.01
N TYR A 52 -8.06 -39.17 -9.85
CA TYR A 52 -7.29 -37.99 -9.41
C TYR A 52 -5.91 -38.42 -8.96
N PHE A 53 -4.86 -37.67 -9.34
CA PHE A 53 -3.48 -38.03 -9.04
C PHE A 53 -3.25 -38.35 -7.56
N VAL A 54 -3.78 -37.52 -6.67
CA VAL A 54 -3.64 -37.66 -5.21
C VAL A 54 -4.18 -39.00 -4.68
N ASP A 55 -5.21 -39.56 -5.34
CA ASP A 55 -5.85 -40.81 -4.94
C ASP A 55 -5.14 -42.03 -5.54
N THR A 56 -4.45 -41.87 -6.68
CA THR A 56 -3.94 -42.99 -7.48
C THR A 56 -2.43 -42.97 -7.71
N TYR A 57 -1.68 -42.03 -7.12
CA TYR A 57 -0.23 -41.86 -7.34
C TYR A 57 0.60 -43.15 -7.15
N LYS A 58 0.16 -44.07 -6.28
CA LYS A 58 0.79 -45.39 -6.05
C LYS A 58 0.74 -46.31 -7.28
N ASN A 59 -0.06 -45.98 -8.30
CA ASN A 59 -0.09 -46.64 -9.60
C ASN A 59 1.09 -46.26 -10.50
N ASN A 60 1.96 -45.33 -10.11
CA ASN A 60 3.21 -45.09 -10.82
C ASN A 60 4.22 -46.23 -10.57
N LYS A 61 4.06 -47.33 -11.31
CA LYS A 61 4.85 -48.55 -11.18
C LYS A 61 5.09 -49.20 -12.55
N PRO A 62 6.09 -50.10 -12.69
CA PRO A 62 6.41 -50.74 -13.98
C PRO A 62 5.26 -51.52 -14.63
N ASP A 63 4.27 -52.00 -13.86
CA ASP A 63 3.11 -52.71 -14.42
C ASP A 63 2.11 -51.78 -15.12
N ASN A 64 2.18 -50.46 -14.84
CA ASN A 64 1.26 -49.45 -15.36
C ASN A 64 2.04 -48.50 -16.27
N MET A 65 1.98 -48.74 -17.58
CA MET A 65 2.81 -48.03 -18.57
C MET A 65 1.98 -47.35 -19.67
N THR A 66 0.74 -46.97 -19.39
CA THR A 66 -0.13 -46.26 -20.34
C THR A 66 -0.62 -44.93 -19.76
N VAL A 67 -1.08 -44.03 -20.64
CA VAL A 67 -1.69 -42.75 -20.24
C VAL A 67 -2.87 -42.96 -19.28
N ASP A 68 -3.71 -43.96 -19.54
CA ASP A 68 -4.94 -44.18 -18.76
C ASP A 68 -4.72 -44.95 -17.45
N SER A 69 -3.60 -45.68 -17.32
CA SER A 69 -3.33 -46.53 -16.15
C SER A 69 -2.29 -45.97 -15.18
N ASN A 70 -1.43 -45.06 -15.63
CA ASN A 70 -0.37 -44.48 -14.81
C ASN A 70 -0.56 -42.96 -14.68
N PRO A 71 -0.79 -42.44 -13.46
CA PRO A 71 -1.04 -41.02 -13.24
C PRO A 71 0.16 -40.14 -13.63
N ALA A 72 1.41 -40.61 -13.47
CA ALA A 72 2.59 -39.83 -13.86
C ALA A 72 2.74 -39.71 -15.39
N ILE A 73 2.36 -40.75 -16.13
CA ILE A 73 2.30 -40.70 -17.59
C ILE A 73 1.13 -39.80 -18.01
N GLY A 74 -0.05 -40.04 -17.43
CA GLY A 74 -1.29 -39.31 -17.72
C GLY A 74 -1.18 -37.80 -17.53
N THR A 75 -0.64 -37.34 -16.40
CA THR A 75 -0.44 -35.91 -16.11
C THR A 75 0.43 -35.23 -17.16
N LEU A 76 1.43 -35.92 -17.70
CA LEU A 76 2.31 -35.36 -18.74
C LEU A 76 1.81 -35.58 -20.17
N SER A 77 0.60 -36.10 -20.36
CA SER A 77 0.06 -36.50 -21.68
C SER A 77 0.04 -35.38 -22.71
N LYS A 78 0.02 -34.11 -22.30
CA LYS A 78 0.16 -32.95 -23.20
C LYS A 78 1.48 -32.90 -23.97
N PHE A 79 2.50 -33.63 -23.51
CA PHE A 79 3.72 -33.80 -24.29
C PHE A 79 3.48 -34.61 -25.58
N LEU A 80 2.45 -35.46 -25.62
CA LEU A 80 2.04 -36.19 -26.83
C LEU A 80 1.48 -35.29 -27.93
N ASP A 81 1.07 -34.06 -27.62
CA ASP A 81 0.69 -33.06 -28.63
C ASP A 81 1.92 -32.51 -29.38
N LEU A 82 3.11 -32.68 -28.80
CA LEU A 82 4.39 -32.20 -29.36
C LEU A 82 5.21 -33.34 -29.97
N TRP A 83 5.14 -34.53 -29.39
CA TRP A 83 6.04 -35.65 -29.65
C TRP A 83 5.32 -36.99 -29.62
N THR A 84 5.56 -37.84 -30.61
CA THR A 84 5.15 -39.25 -30.59
C THR A 84 6.37 -40.13 -30.29
N PRO A 85 6.37 -40.93 -29.21
CA PRO A 85 7.42 -41.90 -28.93
C PRO A 85 7.56 -42.91 -30.09
N GLY A 86 8.80 -43.32 -30.36
CA GLY A 86 9.10 -44.29 -31.40
C GLY A 86 9.07 -45.74 -30.89
N SER A 87 9.42 -46.69 -31.75
CA SER A 87 9.65 -48.08 -31.34
C SER A 87 11.02 -48.29 -30.67
N ALA A 88 11.90 -47.28 -30.74
CA ALA A 88 13.21 -47.22 -30.12
C ALA A 88 13.46 -45.80 -29.57
N TRP A 89 14.51 -45.67 -28.77
CA TRP A 89 14.84 -44.44 -28.05
C TRP A 89 15.21 -43.24 -28.96
N ASP A 90 15.55 -43.49 -30.22
CA ASP A 90 16.09 -42.50 -31.16
C ASP A 90 15.20 -42.20 -32.37
N ASN A 91 14.06 -42.90 -32.52
CA ASN A 91 13.25 -42.87 -33.74
C ASN A 91 11.81 -42.32 -33.56
N GLY A 92 11.54 -41.59 -32.48
CA GLY A 92 10.25 -40.91 -32.32
C GLY A 92 10.05 -39.73 -33.29
N THR A 93 8.83 -39.21 -33.34
CA THR A 93 8.38 -38.21 -34.33
C THR A 93 8.03 -36.88 -33.69
N LYS A 94 8.58 -35.78 -34.21
CA LYS A 94 8.18 -34.41 -33.85
C LYS A 94 6.84 -34.09 -34.49
N LEU A 95 5.82 -33.78 -33.68
CA LEU A 95 4.53 -33.28 -34.14
C LEU A 95 4.50 -31.75 -34.18
N ASN A 96 5.25 -31.10 -33.29
CA ASN A 96 5.44 -29.66 -33.29
C ASN A 96 6.94 -29.31 -33.26
N SER A 97 7.53 -29.23 -34.46
CA SER A 97 8.97 -28.95 -34.60
C SER A 97 9.35 -27.58 -34.05
N ALA A 98 8.52 -26.54 -34.20
CA ALA A 98 8.85 -25.19 -33.71
C ALA A 98 9.11 -25.17 -32.19
N VAL A 99 8.24 -25.82 -31.41
CA VAL A 99 8.40 -25.92 -29.95
C VAL A 99 9.58 -26.81 -29.58
N LEU A 100 9.71 -27.98 -30.22
CA LEU A 100 10.78 -28.93 -29.88
C LEU A 100 12.17 -28.47 -30.34
N ASP A 101 12.26 -27.69 -31.42
CA ASP A 101 13.50 -27.08 -31.89
C ASP A 101 13.93 -25.97 -30.92
N TYR A 102 13.02 -25.04 -30.56
CA TYR A 102 13.30 -24.05 -29.51
C TYR A 102 13.76 -24.72 -28.20
N ASN A 103 13.12 -25.81 -27.80
CA ASN A 103 13.45 -26.55 -26.59
C ASN A 103 14.92 -27.05 -26.58
N ILE A 104 15.45 -27.49 -27.73
CA ILE A 104 16.85 -27.94 -27.82
C ILE A 104 17.80 -26.75 -28.07
N ASP A 105 17.40 -25.80 -28.91
CA ASP A 105 18.20 -24.61 -29.22
C ASP A 105 18.42 -23.71 -28.00
N TYR A 106 17.49 -23.69 -27.05
CA TYR A 106 17.66 -23.04 -25.75
C TYR A 106 18.90 -23.58 -25.02
N VAL A 107 19.06 -24.91 -24.98
CA VAL A 107 20.22 -25.58 -24.35
C VAL A 107 21.50 -25.25 -25.11
N ALA A 108 21.44 -25.27 -26.45
CA ALA A 108 22.57 -24.93 -27.30
C ALA A 108 23.03 -23.48 -27.11
N GLN A 109 22.10 -22.55 -26.97
CA GLN A 109 22.40 -21.17 -26.67
C GLN A 109 23.00 -21.01 -25.27
N ARG A 110 22.42 -21.68 -24.26
CA ARG A 110 22.94 -21.66 -22.89
C ARG A 110 24.37 -22.22 -22.83
N ALA A 111 24.67 -23.29 -23.55
CA ALA A 111 26.01 -23.87 -23.63
C ALA A 111 27.04 -22.91 -24.25
N LYS A 112 26.65 -22.05 -25.19
CA LYS A 112 27.53 -21.02 -25.78
C LYS A 112 27.79 -19.84 -24.84
N THR A 113 26.85 -19.53 -23.96
CA THR A 113 26.89 -18.30 -23.14
C THR A 113 27.18 -18.53 -21.66
N ARG A 114 27.18 -19.78 -21.19
CA ARG A 114 27.41 -20.09 -19.77
C ARG A 114 28.80 -19.65 -19.34
N SER A 115 28.87 -19.02 -18.17
CA SER A 115 30.12 -18.64 -17.53
C SER A 115 30.76 -19.83 -16.81
N LYS A 116 32.03 -19.72 -16.41
CA LYS A 116 32.67 -20.74 -15.59
C LYS A 116 31.93 -20.97 -14.26
N ALA A 117 31.36 -19.92 -13.67
CA ALA A 117 30.57 -20.03 -12.45
C ALA A 117 29.27 -20.83 -12.68
N ASP A 118 28.61 -20.63 -13.83
CA ASP A 118 27.44 -21.44 -14.22
C ASP A 118 27.84 -22.93 -14.38
N GLU A 119 28.99 -23.20 -15.01
CA GLU A 119 29.50 -24.57 -15.19
C GLU A 119 29.79 -25.27 -13.86
N ASP A 120 30.43 -24.56 -12.94
CA ASP A 120 30.79 -25.09 -11.63
C ASP A 120 29.53 -25.36 -10.79
N ALA A 121 28.57 -24.43 -10.79
CA ALA A 121 27.28 -24.61 -10.12
C ALA A 121 26.52 -25.83 -10.69
N ALA A 122 26.47 -25.97 -12.02
CA ALA A 122 25.84 -27.10 -12.68
C ALA A 122 26.51 -28.44 -12.34
N TYR A 123 27.85 -28.47 -12.22
CA TYR A 123 28.56 -29.65 -11.77
C TYR A 123 28.18 -30.04 -10.34
N TYR A 124 28.21 -29.09 -9.39
CA TYR A 124 27.84 -29.38 -8.00
C TYR A 124 26.38 -29.81 -7.87
N THR A 125 25.44 -29.14 -8.54
CA THR A 125 24.03 -29.54 -8.52
C THR A 125 23.80 -30.91 -9.15
N ASP A 126 24.46 -31.24 -10.27
CA ASP A 126 24.34 -32.57 -10.89
C ASP A 126 24.92 -33.65 -9.98
N ARG A 127 26.02 -33.34 -9.28
CA ARG A 127 26.84 -34.36 -8.61
C ARG A 127 26.57 -34.56 -7.14
N THR A 128 26.01 -33.58 -6.46
CA THR A 128 25.53 -33.74 -5.09
C THR A 128 24.15 -34.40 -5.05
N ASN A 129 23.81 -35.03 -3.93
CA ASN A 129 22.44 -35.51 -3.71
C ASN A 129 21.43 -34.34 -3.74
N GLN A 130 20.27 -34.52 -4.38
CA GLN A 130 19.30 -33.44 -4.57
C GLN A 130 18.75 -32.90 -3.23
N SER A 131 18.62 -33.76 -2.22
CA SER A 131 18.25 -33.34 -0.87
C SER A 131 19.31 -32.45 -0.22
N TYR A 132 20.60 -32.73 -0.45
CA TYR A 132 21.69 -31.88 0.03
C TYR A 132 21.64 -30.48 -0.61
N GLY A 133 21.36 -30.42 -1.91
CA GLY A 133 21.25 -29.16 -2.66
C GLY A 133 20.00 -28.35 -2.29
N ALA A 134 18.87 -29.01 -2.04
CA ALA A 134 17.61 -28.35 -1.66
C ALA A 134 17.70 -27.63 -0.31
N VAL A 135 18.50 -28.17 0.63
CA VAL A 135 18.75 -27.58 1.96
C VAL A 135 19.32 -26.15 1.87
N GLU A 136 19.97 -25.77 0.77
CA GLU A 136 20.42 -24.37 0.59
C GLU A 136 19.28 -23.35 0.61
N GLY A 137 18.04 -23.74 0.26
CA GLY A 137 16.88 -22.86 0.33
C GLY A 137 16.52 -22.43 1.76
N LEU A 138 17.04 -23.13 2.78
CA LEU A 138 16.95 -22.71 4.19
C LEU A 138 17.88 -21.51 4.51
N GLY A 139 18.69 -21.06 3.55
CA GLY A 139 19.54 -19.88 3.66
C GLY A 139 20.51 -19.97 4.83
N LYS A 140 20.42 -19.02 5.77
CA LYS A 140 21.32 -19.01 6.94
C LYS A 140 21.25 -20.31 7.75
N LEU A 141 20.10 -20.99 7.76
CA LEU A 141 19.88 -22.22 8.52
C LEU A 141 20.41 -23.48 7.82
N ALA A 142 20.86 -23.39 6.56
CA ALA A 142 21.32 -24.55 5.80
C ALA A 142 22.47 -25.31 6.49
N GLY A 143 23.46 -24.58 7.03
CA GLY A 143 24.58 -25.17 7.77
C GLY A 143 24.13 -25.86 9.06
N VAL A 144 23.26 -25.22 9.82
CA VAL A 144 22.67 -25.76 11.06
C VAL A 144 21.87 -27.03 10.77
N TYR A 145 21.04 -27.01 9.72
CA TYR A 145 20.30 -28.20 9.29
C TYR A 145 21.26 -29.34 8.99
N ARG A 146 22.33 -29.10 8.22
CA ARG A 146 23.32 -30.13 7.86
C ARG A 146 23.98 -30.75 9.08
N GLU A 147 24.38 -29.94 10.04
CA GLU A 147 24.96 -30.39 11.30
C GLU A 147 23.97 -31.26 12.10
N LYS A 148 22.77 -30.75 12.36
CA LYS A 148 21.78 -31.43 13.23
C LYS A 148 21.06 -32.61 12.57
N SER A 149 21.02 -32.67 11.25
CA SER A 149 20.45 -33.80 10.50
C SER A 149 21.49 -34.86 10.13
N GLY A 150 22.78 -34.53 10.17
CA GLY A 150 23.84 -35.35 9.57
C GLY A 150 23.85 -35.34 8.03
N THR A 151 23.19 -34.38 7.38
CA THR A 151 23.23 -34.24 5.91
C THR A 151 24.63 -33.87 5.44
N PHE A 152 25.21 -34.70 4.57
CA PHE A 152 26.55 -34.46 4.00
C PHE A 152 26.56 -34.66 2.48
N THR A 153 27.67 -34.24 1.84
CA THR A 153 28.05 -34.62 0.49
C THR A 153 29.53 -34.96 0.46
N SER A 154 29.94 -35.92 -0.36
CA SER A 154 31.35 -36.18 -0.64
C SER A 154 31.90 -35.37 -1.81
N ILE A 155 31.05 -34.61 -2.52
CA ILE A 155 31.44 -33.77 -3.65
C ILE A 155 31.78 -32.37 -3.14
N THR A 156 33.02 -32.17 -2.70
CA THR A 156 33.50 -30.90 -2.12
C THR A 156 34.33 -30.06 -3.08
N SER A 157 34.74 -30.64 -4.21
CA SER A 157 35.54 -29.97 -5.25
C SER A 157 35.24 -30.57 -6.63
N ILE A 158 35.66 -29.89 -7.69
CA ILE A 158 35.63 -30.39 -9.07
C ILE A 158 37.01 -30.98 -9.38
N PRO A 159 37.16 -32.30 -9.52
CA PRO A 159 38.44 -32.93 -9.85
C PRO A 159 38.96 -32.50 -11.22
N ALA A 160 40.28 -32.38 -11.37
CA ALA A 160 40.91 -31.96 -12.62
C ALA A 160 40.64 -32.92 -13.80
N ASP A 161 40.40 -34.20 -13.50
CA ASP A 161 40.08 -35.27 -14.45
C ASP A 161 38.58 -35.56 -14.57
N ALA A 162 37.70 -34.70 -14.04
CA ALA A 162 36.24 -34.88 -14.08
C ALA A 162 35.66 -35.00 -15.50
N ALA A 163 36.37 -34.49 -16.51
CA ALA A 163 35.98 -34.66 -17.91
C ALA A 163 36.03 -36.13 -18.39
N THR A 164 36.87 -36.95 -17.77
CA THR A 164 37.08 -38.37 -18.13
C THR A 164 36.66 -39.34 -17.04
N THR A 165 36.52 -38.87 -15.80
CA THR A 165 36.18 -39.69 -14.63
C THR A 165 34.86 -39.23 -14.02
N LYS A 166 33.89 -40.14 -13.89
CA LYS A 166 32.64 -39.87 -13.17
C LYS A 166 32.85 -39.97 -11.66
N TYR A 167 32.49 -38.91 -10.94
CA TYR A 167 32.44 -38.88 -9.48
C TYR A 167 30.99 -38.94 -9.00
N SER A 168 30.69 -39.88 -8.11
CA SER A 168 29.36 -40.02 -7.48
C SER A 168 29.42 -39.55 -6.04
N ASP A 169 28.36 -38.88 -5.59
CA ASP A 169 28.19 -38.60 -4.17
C ASP A 169 28.08 -39.91 -3.38
N LYS A 170 28.75 -39.96 -2.23
CA LYS A 170 28.62 -41.06 -1.27
C LYS A 170 27.33 -40.96 -0.45
N ASN A 171 26.63 -39.82 -0.52
CA ASN A 171 25.27 -39.70 -0.02
C ASN A 171 24.27 -40.23 -1.07
N ASP A 172 23.90 -41.50 -0.95
CA ASP A 172 22.96 -42.20 -1.82
C ASP A 172 21.52 -42.25 -1.26
N SER A 173 21.26 -41.56 -0.14
CA SER A 173 19.95 -41.56 0.51
C SER A 173 18.97 -40.62 -0.19
N ASN A 174 17.70 -41.03 -0.31
CA ASN A 174 16.62 -40.12 -0.69
C ASN A 174 16.26 -39.14 0.45
N LYS A 175 16.82 -39.35 1.65
CA LYS A 175 16.63 -38.47 2.80
C LYS A 175 17.73 -37.42 2.85
N ALA A 176 17.44 -36.29 3.51
CA ALA A 176 18.46 -35.29 3.83
C ALA A 176 19.03 -35.59 5.22
N GLY A 177 19.80 -36.67 5.38
CA GLY A 177 20.47 -37.00 6.65
C GLY A 177 20.02 -38.31 7.31
N ASP A 178 20.26 -38.42 8.62
CA ASP A 178 19.99 -39.59 9.46
C ASP A 178 18.64 -39.46 10.20
N SER A 179 17.83 -40.51 10.15
CA SER A 179 16.55 -40.61 10.86
C SER A 179 16.68 -40.56 12.38
N ASN A 180 17.84 -40.91 12.93
CA ASN A 180 18.10 -40.88 14.37
C ASN A 180 18.68 -39.53 14.86
N SER A 181 18.82 -38.56 13.96
CA SER A 181 19.36 -37.25 14.26
C SER A 181 18.38 -36.36 15.03
N GLU A 182 18.85 -35.21 15.53
CA GLU A 182 18.00 -34.21 16.19
C GLU A 182 16.89 -33.69 15.27
N LEU A 183 17.08 -33.75 13.94
CA LEU A 183 16.10 -33.37 12.93
C LEU A 183 15.49 -34.57 12.18
N GLY A 184 15.54 -35.76 12.79
CA GLY A 184 15.16 -37.04 12.16
C GLY A 184 13.77 -37.09 11.54
N LYS A 185 12.77 -36.37 12.07
CA LYS A 185 11.42 -36.32 11.50
C LYS A 185 11.35 -35.46 10.25
N MET A 186 12.08 -34.35 10.20
CA MET A 186 12.27 -33.60 8.94
C MET A 186 12.98 -34.46 7.89
N VAL A 187 14.02 -35.20 8.28
CA VAL A 187 14.74 -36.14 7.42
C VAL A 187 13.81 -37.22 6.85
N ASP A 188 12.99 -37.81 7.71
CA ASP A 188 12.03 -38.85 7.33
C ASP A 188 10.91 -38.32 6.44
N LEU A 189 10.42 -37.10 6.67
CA LEU A 189 9.42 -36.47 5.80
C LEU A 189 9.96 -36.29 4.37
N ILE A 190 11.19 -35.79 4.22
CA ILE A 190 11.85 -35.67 2.90
C ILE A 190 11.94 -37.05 2.24
N GLY A 191 12.38 -38.07 2.99
CA GLY A 191 12.45 -39.44 2.50
C GLY A 191 11.11 -39.99 2.02
N LYS A 192 10.03 -39.71 2.76
CA LYS A 192 8.68 -40.19 2.45
C LYS A 192 8.09 -39.48 1.24
N VAL A 193 8.28 -38.17 1.11
CA VAL A 193 7.88 -37.38 -0.05
C VAL A 193 8.67 -37.79 -1.30
N ARG A 194 9.96 -38.11 -1.16
CA ARG A 194 10.83 -38.70 -2.20
C ARG A 194 10.67 -40.22 -2.34
N GLY A 195 9.62 -40.81 -1.77
CA GLY A 195 9.45 -42.26 -1.65
C GLY A 195 9.24 -42.99 -2.99
N ASP A 196 9.01 -44.31 -2.89
CA ASP A 196 9.11 -45.27 -4.00
C ASP A 196 8.23 -44.98 -5.22
N TYR A 197 7.10 -44.29 -5.03
CA TYR A 197 6.17 -43.97 -6.10
C TYR A 197 6.50 -42.66 -6.83
N ALA A 198 7.41 -41.83 -6.29
CA ALA A 198 7.70 -40.49 -6.80
C ALA A 198 8.77 -40.47 -7.93
N SER A 199 8.92 -41.58 -8.65
CA SER A 199 9.90 -41.73 -9.73
C SER A 199 9.42 -41.17 -11.07
N THR A 200 10.36 -40.61 -11.84
CA THR A 200 10.12 -40.19 -13.24
C THR A 200 10.40 -41.30 -14.25
N GLN A 201 10.91 -42.45 -13.82
CA GLN A 201 11.43 -43.49 -14.71
C GLN A 201 10.35 -44.06 -15.65
N GLN A 202 9.13 -44.27 -15.15
CA GLN A 202 8.00 -44.79 -15.93
C GLN A 202 7.65 -43.82 -17.07
N ALA A 203 7.54 -42.52 -16.77
CA ALA A 203 7.32 -41.49 -17.78
C ALA A 203 8.48 -41.42 -18.79
N LYS A 204 9.74 -41.50 -18.34
CA LYS A 204 10.90 -41.51 -19.25
C LYS A 204 10.88 -42.68 -20.23
N MET A 205 10.57 -43.89 -19.74
CA MET A 205 10.47 -45.09 -20.57
C MET A 205 9.31 -45.04 -21.56
N PHE A 206 8.23 -44.35 -21.20
CA PHE A 206 7.06 -44.15 -22.06
C PHE A 206 7.32 -43.10 -23.15
N TYR A 207 7.79 -41.90 -22.77
CA TYR A 207 7.94 -40.78 -23.70
C TYR A 207 9.17 -40.90 -24.61
N GLN A 208 10.23 -41.57 -24.13
CA GLN A 208 11.46 -41.84 -24.89
C GLN A 208 12.04 -40.60 -25.61
N TYR A 209 11.90 -39.41 -25.02
CA TYR A 209 12.43 -38.19 -25.59
C TYR A 209 13.93 -38.08 -25.32
N LYS A 210 14.75 -37.92 -26.36
CA LYS A 210 16.21 -37.84 -26.24
C LYS A 210 16.66 -36.62 -25.41
N ARG A 211 17.73 -36.79 -24.64
CA ARG A 211 18.44 -35.67 -23.99
C ARG A 211 19.03 -34.69 -25.01
N PRO A 212 19.25 -33.40 -24.65
CA PRO A 212 19.73 -32.38 -25.58
C PRO A 212 21.02 -32.74 -26.32
N PHE A 213 22.03 -33.25 -25.61
CA PHE A 213 23.30 -33.64 -26.22
C PHE A 213 23.17 -34.80 -27.23
N ARG A 214 22.10 -35.61 -27.16
CA ARG A 214 21.82 -36.66 -28.15
C ARG A 214 21.10 -36.12 -29.40
N TRP A 215 20.67 -34.86 -29.37
CA TRP A 215 20.13 -34.15 -30.53
C TRP A 215 21.20 -33.37 -31.28
N GLN A 216 22.05 -32.64 -30.57
CA GLN A 216 23.00 -31.69 -31.17
C GLN A 216 24.48 -31.96 -30.85
N GLY A 217 24.80 -32.98 -30.05
CA GLY A 217 26.18 -33.41 -29.76
C GLY A 217 26.66 -33.11 -28.34
N GLU A 218 27.78 -33.73 -27.96
CA GLU A 218 28.35 -33.69 -26.60
C GLU A 218 28.86 -32.31 -26.17
N GLN A 219 29.14 -31.41 -27.13
CA GLN A 219 29.60 -30.05 -26.84
C GLN A 219 28.59 -29.22 -26.05
N LEU A 220 27.33 -29.67 -25.96
CA LEU A 220 26.33 -29.05 -25.09
C LEU A 220 26.61 -29.30 -23.60
N ILE A 221 27.32 -30.36 -23.27
CA ILE A 221 27.55 -30.78 -21.89
C ILE A 221 28.62 -29.90 -21.26
N VAL A 222 28.48 -29.59 -19.97
CA VAL A 222 29.57 -28.97 -19.20
C VAL A 222 30.80 -29.88 -19.26
N PRO A 223 32.01 -29.37 -19.56
CA PRO A 223 33.18 -30.23 -19.78
C PRO A 223 33.46 -31.21 -18.64
N SER A 224 33.28 -30.79 -17.37
CA SER A 224 33.45 -31.65 -16.18
C SER A 224 32.34 -32.68 -15.96
N LEU A 225 31.29 -32.68 -16.80
CA LEU A 225 30.18 -33.64 -16.76
C LEU A 225 30.15 -34.58 -17.98
N VAL A 226 31.11 -34.50 -18.90
CA VAL A 226 31.13 -35.37 -20.10
C VAL A 226 31.15 -36.85 -19.72
N ALA A 227 31.96 -37.25 -18.74
CA ALA A 227 32.05 -38.63 -18.24
C ALA A 227 30.78 -39.14 -17.55
N VAL A 228 29.80 -38.28 -17.26
CA VAL A 228 28.53 -38.65 -16.62
C VAL A 228 27.54 -39.28 -17.61
N GLN A 229 27.72 -39.01 -18.90
CA GLN A 229 26.82 -39.52 -19.94
C GLN A 229 26.59 -41.02 -19.83
N SER A 230 25.32 -41.43 -19.91
CA SER A 230 24.99 -42.86 -19.92
C SER A 230 25.43 -43.50 -21.23
N SER A 231 26.11 -44.66 -21.12
CA SER A 231 26.39 -45.54 -22.26
C SER A 231 25.15 -46.30 -22.75
N LYS A 232 24.03 -46.23 -22.02
CA LYS A 232 22.75 -46.90 -22.31
C LYS A 232 21.66 -45.87 -22.65
N PRO A 233 21.62 -45.35 -23.89
CA PRO A 233 20.67 -44.32 -24.28
C PRO A 233 19.20 -44.74 -24.14
N GLU A 234 18.90 -46.03 -24.26
CA GLU A 234 17.56 -46.61 -24.16
C GLU A 234 16.89 -46.47 -22.78
N THR A 235 17.69 -46.23 -21.73
CA THR A 235 17.20 -45.99 -20.36
C THR A 235 17.44 -44.55 -19.90
N ASP A 236 17.98 -43.70 -20.77
CA ASP A 236 18.51 -42.36 -20.44
C ASP A 236 17.71 -41.25 -21.14
N GLY A 237 16.38 -41.35 -21.09
CA GLY A 237 15.46 -40.34 -21.61
C GLY A 237 15.58 -38.99 -20.87
N GLY A 238 15.40 -37.91 -21.62
CA GLY A 238 15.37 -36.53 -21.15
C GLY A 238 14.07 -36.18 -20.43
N PHE A 239 12.92 -36.41 -21.07
CA PHE A 239 11.62 -35.99 -20.55
C PHE A 239 10.93 -37.08 -19.71
N PRO A 240 10.47 -36.78 -18.47
CA PRO A 240 10.75 -35.58 -17.67
C PRO A 240 12.07 -35.72 -16.86
N SER A 241 12.59 -34.61 -16.34
CA SER A 241 13.83 -34.60 -15.56
C SER A 241 13.67 -35.16 -14.15
N GLY A 242 14.39 -36.25 -13.86
CA GLY A 242 14.39 -36.90 -12.55
C GLY A 242 15.09 -36.12 -11.44
N HIS A 243 16.21 -35.45 -11.74
CA HIS A 243 16.90 -34.61 -10.74
C HIS A 243 16.05 -33.39 -10.38
N THR A 244 15.44 -32.72 -11.36
CA THR A 244 14.48 -31.63 -11.08
C THR A 244 13.35 -32.13 -10.20
N ASN A 245 12.77 -33.29 -10.52
CA ASN A 245 11.70 -33.87 -9.72
C ASN A 245 12.14 -34.11 -8.26
N ALA A 246 13.31 -34.75 -8.05
CA ALA A 246 13.84 -35.00 -6.72
C ALA A 246 14.17 -33.70 -5.94
N SER A 247 14.69 -32.67 -6.61
CA SER A 247 14.95 -31.36 -6.02
C SER A 247 13.68 -30.68 -5.53
N TYR A 248 12.62 -30.65 -6.35
CA TYR A 248 11.33 -30.08 -5.95
C TYR A 248 10.67 -30.89 -4.84
N LEU A 249 10.71 -32.22 -4.88
CA LEU A 249 10.17 -33.06 -3.80
C LEU A 249 10.84 -32.76 -2.45
N ALA A 250 12.17 -32.68 -2.42
CA ALA A 250 12.91 -32.31 -1.21
C ALA A 250 12.56 -30.89 -0.74
N ALA A 251 12.52 -29.93 -1.65
CA ALA A 251 12.22 -28.54 -1.33
C ALA A 251 10.78 -28.34 -0.83
N ILE A 252 9.79 -29.04 -1.40
CA ILE A 252 8.39 -28.98 -0.95
C ILE A 252 8.26 -29.62 0.44
N ALA A 253 8.92 -30.74 0.70
CA ALA A 253 8.94 -31.36 2.04
C ALA A 253 9.57 -30.42 3.08
N LEU A 254 10.69 -29.77 2.73
CA LEU A 254 11.31 -28.75 3.57
C LEU A 254 10.41 -27.52 3.76
N ALA A 255 9.72 -27.06 2.71
CA ALA A 255 8.85 -25.88 2.77
C ALA A 255 7.58 -26.16 3.58
N TYR A 256 7.12 -27.41 3.60
CA TYR A 256 6.04 -27.84 4.49
C TYR A 256 6.49 -27.74 5.95
N ALA A 257 7.70 -28.21 6.28
CA ALA A 257 8.21 -28.18 7.66
C ALA A 257 8.68 -26.78 8.10
N VAL A 258 9.24 -25.98 7.18
CA VAL A 258 9.81 -24.64 7.39
C VAL A 258 9.14 -23.62 6.45
N PRO A 259 7.83 -23.33 6.63
CA PRO A 259 7.10 -22.43 5.74
C PRO A 259 7.61 -20.99 5.75
N GLU A 260 8.41 -20.58 6.74
CA GLU A 260 9.13 -19.30 6.78
C GLU A 260 10.15 -19.15 5.64
N ARG A 261 10.53 -20.25 4.99
CA ARG A 261 11.51 -20.31 3.89
C ARG A 261 10.91 -20.79 2.58
N TYR A 262 9.58 -20.75 2.46
CA TYR A 262 8.83 -21.40 1.39
C TYR A 262 9.28 -20.92 0.00
N GLN A 263 9.29 -19.62 -0.23
CA GLN A 263 9.67 -19.01 -1.51
C GLN A 263 11.14 -19.30 -1.87
N GLU A 264 12.05 -19.25 -0.91
CA GLU A 264 13.47 -19.51 -1.12
C GLU A 264 13.73 -20.98 -1.47
N LEU A 265 13.01 -21.91 -0.83
CA LEU A 265 13.06 -23.34 -1.15
C LEU A 265 12.51 -23.62 -2.56
N MET A 266 11.40 -22.98 -2.95
CA MET A 266 10.87 -23.09 -4.32
C MET A 266 11.84 -22.50 -5.35
N THR A 267 12.48 -21.37 -5.01
CA THR A 267 13.50 -20.74 -5.86
C THR A 267 14.69 -21.65 -6.05
N ARG A 268 15.23 -22.24 -4.96
CA ARG A 268 16.35 -23.18 -5.02
C ARG A 268 16.00 -24.40 -5.88
N ALA A 269 14.82 -24.98 -5.72
CA ALA A 269 14.41 -26.11 -6.55
C ALA A 269 14.33 -25.75 -8.04
N SER A 270 13.83 -24.55 -8.36
CA SER A 270 13.80 -24.06 -9.76
C SER A 270 15.20 -23.88 -10.33
N GLU A 271 16.13 -23.34 -9.56
CA GLU A 271 17.52 -23.13 -9.96
C GLU A 271 18.23 -24.47 -10.14
N MET A 272 18.00 -25.45 -9.26
CA MET A 272 18.54 -26.80 -9.46
C MET A 272 18.02 -27.46 -10.75
N GLY A 273 16.79 -27.12 -11.15
CA GLY A 273 16.25 -27.50 -12.45
C GLY A 273 16.97 -26.81 -13.60
N ASP A 274 17.16 -25.50 -13.52
CA ASP A 274 17.90 -24.70 -14.51
C ASP A 274 19.36 -25.15 -14.67
N ASP A 275 20.01 -25.53 -13.57
CA ASP A 275 21.36 -26.13 -13.56
C ASP A 275 21.43 -27.41 -14.41
N ARG A 276 20.32 -28.16 -14.56
CA ARG A 276 20.26 -29.32 -15.47
C ARG A 276 20.31 -28.92 -16.94
N ILE A 277 19.79 -27.75 -17.27
CA ILE A 277 19.84 -27.14 -18.61
C ILE A 277 21.25 -26.62 -18.86
N VAL A 278 21.82 -25.89 -17.91
CA VAL A 278 23.22 -25.42 -17.96
C VAL A 278 24.19 -26.59 -18.15
N ALA A 279 23.95 -27.69 -17.44
CA ALA A 279 24.72 -28.93 -17.56
C ALA A 279 24.69 -29.56 -18.96
N GLY A 280 23.74 -29.17 -19.83
CA GLY A 280 23.47 -29.81 -21.11
C GLY A 280 22.70 -31.13 -21.01
N MET A 281 22.31 -31.53 -19.80
CA MET A 281 21.74 -32.85 -19.50
C MET A 281 20.23 -32.93 -19.73
N HIS A 282 19.52 -31.82 -19.62
CA HIS A 282 18.07 -31.73 -19.78
C HIS A 282 17.66 -30.46 -20.54
N SER A 283 16.52 -30.52 -21.20
CA SER A 283 15.89 -29.38 -21.87
C SER A 283 14.89 -28.65 -20.97
N PRO A 284 14.48 -27.41 -21.29
CA PRO A 284 13.38 -26.72 -20.63
C PRO A 284 12.12 -27.57 -20.41
N LEU A 285 11.62 -28.28 -21.43
CA LEU A 285 10.43 -29.13 -21.28
C LEU A 285 10.69 -30.29 -20.30
N ASP A 286 11.89 -30.87 -20.27
CA ASP A 286 12.23 -31.93 -19.31
C ASP A 286 12.12 -31.42 -17.87
N VAL A 287 12.67 -30.23 -17.60
CA VAL A 287 12.68 -29.60 -16.28
C VAL A 287 11.26 -29.17 -15.88
N MET A 288 10.49 -28.61 -16.81
CA MET A 288 9.07 -28.30 -16.58
C MET A 288 8.27 -29.55 -16.20
N GLY A 289 8.40 -30.64 -16.97
CA GLY A 289 7.74 -31.91 -16.66
C GLY A 289 8.18 -32.51 -15.32
N GLY A 290 9.46 -32.38 -14.98
CA GLY A 290 10.00 -32.81 -13.68
C GLY A 290 9.39 -32.04 -12.51
N ARG A 291 9.20 -30.71 -12.66
CA ARG A 291 8.49 -29.88 -11.67
C ARG A 291 7.03 -30.31 -11.52
N VAL A 292 6.30 -30.47 -12.64
CA VAL A 292 4.88 -30.83 -12.61
C VAL A 292 4.65 -32.11 -11.82
N LEU A 293 5.44 -33.16 -12.10
CA LEU A 293 5.33 -34.42 -11.36
C LEU A 293 5.71 -34.28 -9.89
N ALA A 294 6.77 -33.54 -9.57
CA ALA A 294 7.17 -33.35 -8.17
C ALA A 294 6.08 -32.67 -7.35
N THR A 295 5.41 -31.65 -7.90
CA THR A 295 4.29 -30.99 -7.23
C THR A 295 3.15 -31.96 -6.96
N ALA A 296 2.76 -32.77 -7.96
CA ALA A 296 1.70 -33.75 -7.83
C ALA A 296 2.03 -34.85 -6.80
N PHE A 297 3.25 -35.39 -6.85
CA PHE A 297 3.72 -36.40 -5.89
C PHE A 297 3.86 -35.85 -4.47
N ALA A 298 4.39 -34.65 -4.29
CA ALA A 298 4.51 -34.03 -2.98
C ALA A 298 3.13 -33.81 -2.34
N ALA A 299 2.18 -33.26 -3.09
CA ALA A 299 0.81 -33.11 -2.62
C ALA A 299 0.19 -34.47 -2.25
N SER A 300 0.45 -35.51 -3.04
CA SER A 300 -0.04 -36.87 -2.77
C SER A 300 0.53 -37.45 -1.48
N ALA A 301 1.84 -37.37 -1.28
CA ALA A 301 2.49 -37.87 -0.08
C ALA A 301 2.04 -37.10 1.18
N LEU A 302 1.83 -35.79 1.08
CA LEU A 302 1.38 -34.96 2.20
C LEU A 302 -0.11 -35.14 2.56
N ASN A 303 -0.92 -35.59 1.60
CA ASN A 303 -2.32 -35.98 1.83
C ASN A 303 -2.49 -37.43 2.27
N ASP A 304 -1.48 -38.29 2.08
CA ASP A 304 -1.55 -39.70 2.46
C ASP A 304 -1.77 -39.81 3.99
N PRO A 305 -2.87 -40.41 4.46
CA PRO A 305 -3.17 -40.52 5.89
C PRO A 305 -2.06 -41.21 6.69
N ASP A 306 -1.31 -42.12 6.07
CA ASP A 306 -0.18 -42.81 6.69
C ASP A 306 0.95 -41.86 7.09
N ASN A 307 0.99 -40.65 6.50
CA ASN A 307 2.04 -39.65 6.72
C ASN A 307 1.59 -38.51 7.63
N LYS A 308 0.33 -38.51 8.11
CA LYS A 308 -0.23 -37.39 8.89
C LYS A 308 0.60 -37.08 10.14
N GLU A 309 0.89 -38.09 10.95
CA GLU A 309 1.67 -37.92 12.16
C GLU A 309 3.11 -37.45 11.85
N LEU A 310 3.73 -38.02 10.82
CA LEU A 310 5.09 -37.68 10.42
C LEU A 310 5.21 -36.21 10.01
N LYS A 311 4.28 -35.69 9.18
CA LYS A 311 4.36 -34.31 8.71
C LYS A 311 4.10 -33.31 9.84
N GLU A 312 3.22 -33.63 10.79
CA GLU A 312 2.99 -32.83 12.01
C GLU A 312 4.24 -32.80 12.89
N GLN A 313 4.89 -33.95 13.10
CA GLN A 313 6.13 -34.06 13.86
C GLN A 313 7.31 -33.32 13.20
N ALA A 314 7.43 -33.41 11.87
CA ALA A 314 8.47 -32.70 11.13
C ALA A 314 8.32 -31.18 11.22
N TYR A 315 7.10 -30.66 11.10
CA TYR A 315 6.80 -29.24 11.30
C TYR A 315 7.14 -28.80 12.73
N ALA A 316 6.69 -29.56 13.75
CA ALA A 316 7.02 -29.26 15.15
C ALA A 316 8.53 -29.24 15.39
N GLN A 317 9.26 -30.24 14.88
CA GLN A 317 10.71 -30.33 15.03
C GLN A 317 11.45 -29.15 14.37
N ALA A 318 10.99 -28.70 13.20
CA ALA A 318 11.53 -27.50 12.57
C ALA A 318 11.38 -26.25 13.46
N HIS A 319 10.20 -26.05 14.06
CA HIS A 319 9.90 -24.87 14.88
C HIS A 319 10.54 -24.94 16.26
N ASP A 320 10.60 -26.14 16.83
CA ASP A 320 11.08 -26.32 18.19
C ASP A 320 12.59 -26.42 18.30
N ILE A 321 13.27 -26.80 17.22
CA ILE A 321 14.71 -26.97 17.15
C ILE A 321 15.30 -25.99 16.14
N LEU A 322 15.07 -26.21 14.84
CA LEU A 322 15.82 -25.53 13.78
C LEU A 322 15.60 -24.00 13.77
N LEU A 323 14.37 -23.53 13.89
CA LEU A 323 14.04 -22.10 13.84
C LEU A 323 14.47 -21.32 15.10
N LYS A 324 14.87 -22.01 16.17
CA LYS A 324 15.44 -21.37 17.38
C LYS A 324 16.96 -21.18 17.30
N GLU A 325 17.60 -21.75 16.27
CA GLU A 325 19.04 -21.67 16.08
C GLU A 325 19.48 -20.39 15.37
N THR A 326 20.73 -19.98 15.62
CA THR A 326 21.36 -18.90 14.86
C THR A 326 21.95 -19.46 13.57
N GLY A 327 21.48 -18.98 12.42
CA GLY A 327 21.97 -19.44 11.12
C GLY A 327 23.45 -19.12 10.87
N THR A 328 24.19 -20.08 10.34
CA THR A 328 25.66 -20.05 10.15
C THR A 328 26.08 -19.86 8.69
N SER A 329 25.16 -20.07 7.75
CA SER A 329 25.47 -20.03 6.31
C SER A 329 25.17 -18.67 5.67
N LYS A 330 25.78 -18.40 4.52
CA LYS A 330 25.40 -17.25 3.69
C LYS A 330 24.00 -17.48 3.12
N ASP A 331 23.11 -16.52 3.28
CA ASP A 331 21.82 -16.52 2.62
C ASP A 331 21.92 -15.79 1.27
N ARG A 332 21.73 -16.53 0.19
CA ARG A 332 21.78 -15.99 -1.18
C ARG A 332 20.40 -15.66 -1.75
N PHE A 333 19.34 -15.90 -0.98
CA PHE A 333 17.95 -15.70 -1.38
C PHE A 333 17.31 -14.50 -0.68
N THR A 334 18.09 -13.57 -0.14
CA THR A 334 17.58 -12.38 0.56
C THR A 334 16.90 -11.37 -0.37
N ASP A 335 17.16 -11.44 -1.68
CA ASP A 335 16.53 -10.58 -2.68
C ASP A 335 15.23 -11.21 -3.20
N TYR A 336 14.12 -10.83 -2.58
CA TYR A 336 12.80 -11.34 -2.92
C TYR A 336 12.39 -11.01 -4.37
N ALA A 337 12.69 -9.80 -4.86
CA ALA A 337 12.29 -9.38 -6.21
C ALA A 337 13.00 -10.20 -7.28
N ARG A 338 14.31 -10.44 -7.09
CA ARG A 338 15.09 -11.33 -7.95
C ARG A 338 14.56 -12.76 -7.90
N ASN A 339 14.32 -13.33 -6.71
CA ASN A 339 13.79 -14.68 -6.57
C ASN A 339 12.45 -14.85 -7.30
N LYS A 340 11.52 -13.88 -7.13
CA LYS A 340 10.22 -13.87 -7.79
C LYS A 340 10.37 -13.84 -9.32
N SER A 341 11.24 -12.95 -9.82
CA SER A 341 11.49 -12.80 -11.26
C SER A 341 12.07 -14.08 -11.87
N GLU A 342 13.14 -14.63 -11.28
CA GLU A 342 13.79 -15.83 -11.79
C GLU A 342 12.87 -17.06 -11.70
N TYR A 343 12.17 -17.26 -10.57
CA TYR A 343 11.23 -18.36 -10.43
C TYR A 343 10.11 -18.27 -11.48
N THR A 344 9.51 -17.08 -11.65
CA THR A 344 8.43 -16.85 -12.61
C THR A 344 8.90 -17.09 -14.05
N GLN A 345 10.10 -16.63 -14.42
CA GLN A 345 10.69 -16.90 -15.73
C GLN A 345 10.87 -18.40 -15.98
N ARG A 346 11.39 -19.14 -14.99
CA ARG A 346 11.60 -20.59 -15.04
C ARG A 346 10.29 -21.39 -15.00
N LEU A 347 9.13 -20.74 -14.81
CA LEU A 347 7.86 -21.46 -14.93
C LEU A 347 7.59 -21.91 -16.36
N THR A 348 8.03 -21.12 -17.34
CA THR A 348 7.74 -21.30 -18.77
C THR A 348 8.97 -21.27 -19.67
N TYR A 349 10.15 -20.87 -19.18
CA TYR A 349 11.40 -20.76 -19.96
C TYR A 349 11.26 -19.95 -21.27
N GLY A 350 10.34 -18.99 -21.28
CA GLY A 350 10.11 -18.12 -22.44
C GLY A 350 9.39 -18.79 -23.62
N PHE A 351 8.84 -19.99 -23.46
CA PHE A 351 8.00 -20.59 -24.51
C PHE A 351 6.79 -19.69 -24.79
N PRO A 352 6.42 -19.49 -26.07
CA PRO A 352 5.15 -18.84 -26.40
C PRO A 352 3.97 -19.76 -26.04
N GLN A 353 2.81 -19.17 -25.83
CA GLN A 353 1.56 -19.92 -25.72
C GLN A 353 1.19 -20.49 -27.10
N ILE A 354 0.94 -21.80 -27.16
CA ILE A 354 0.55 -22.57 -28.35
C ILE A 354 -0.89 -23.07 -28.29
N GLY A 355 -1.54 -22.97 -27.12
CA GLY A 355 -2.92 -23.35 -26.87
C GLY A 355 -3.83 -22.15 -26.56
N SER A 356 -5.02 -22.43 -26.03
CA SER A 356 -5.97 -21.41 -25.55
C SER A 356 -5.33 -20.58 -24.44
N THR A 357 -5.44 -19.25 -24.53
CA THR A 357 -4.90 -18.31 -23.52
C THR A 357 -5.94 -17.84 -22.51
N THR A 358 -7.17 -18.36 -22.61
CA THR A 358 -8.34 -17.89 -21.84
C THR A 358 -8.88 -18.92 -20.86
N GLU A 359 -8.28 -20.11 -20.78
CA GLU A 359 -8.71 -21.13 -19.82
C GLU A 359 -8.41 -20.68 -18.39
N ALA A 360 -9.42 -20.78 -17.52
CA ALA A 360 -9.26 -20.59 -16.09
C ALA A 360 -8.23 -21.57 -15.51
N VAL A 361 -7.56 -21.18 -14.42
CA VAL A 361 -6.68 -22.09 -13.69
C VAL A 361 -7.54 -23.18 -13.05
N GLN A 362 -7.22 -24.43 -13.31
CA GLN A 362 -7.77 -25.57 -12.59
C GLN A 362 -6.84 -25.90 -11.43
N VAL A 363 -7.41 -26.23 -10.28
CA VAL A 363 -6.63 -26.63 -9.10
C VAL A 363 -6.85 -28.12 -8.87
N PRO A 364 -5.81 -28.96 -8.90
CA PRO A 364 -5.93 -30.40 -8.67
C PRO A 364 -6.53 -30.73 -7.29
N LYS A 365 -7.17 -31.90 -7.16
CA LYS A 365 -7.62 -32.41 -5.85
C LYS A 365 -6.42 -32.58 -4.91
N GLY A 366 -6.51 -32.14 -3.66
CA GLY A 366 -5.45 -32.28 -2.66
C GLY A 366 -4.33 -31.22 -2.73
N ALA A 367 -4.30 -30.36 -3.75
CA ALA A 367 -3.24 -29.36 -3.91
C ALA A 367 -3.20 -28.33 -2.76
N GLU A 368 -4.30 -28.12 -2.05
CA GLU A 368 -4.41 -27.27 -0.86
C GLU A 368 -3.37 -27.60 0.24
N VAL A 369 -2.94 -28.87 0.32
CA VAL A 369 -1.95 -29.33 1.30
C VAL A 369 -0.60 -28.63 1.14
N LEU A 370 -0.30 -28.17 -0.09
CA LEU A 370 0.97 -27.49 -0.42
C LEU A 370 1.08 -26.13 0.28
N LEU A 371 -0.02 -25.55 0.76
CA LEU A 371 -0.06 -24.30 1.50
C LEU A 371 -0.50 -24.50 2.96
N GLU A 372 -0.72 -25.73 3.41
CA GLU A 372 -1.32 -26.03 4.71
C GLU A 372 -0.58 -25.38 5.88
N THR A 373 0.75 -25.52 5.92
CA THR A 373 1.58 -24.93 6.98
C THR A 373 1.98 -23.49 6.70
N ARG A 374 1.97 -23.06 5.43
CA ARG A 374 2.25 -21.68 5.04
C ARG A 374 1.10 -20.74 5.35
N GLN A 375 -0.14 -21.18 5.17
CA GLN A 375 -1.37 -20.41 5.41
C GLN A 375 -2.34 -21.22 6.29
N PRO A 376 -1.98 -21.50 7.56
CA PRO A 376 -2.73 -22.42 8.43
C PRO A 376 -4.09 -21.86 8.87
N TYR A 377 -4.28 -20.56 8.79
CA TYR A 377 -5.53 -19.86 9.12
C TYR A 377 -6.57 -19.87 7.98
N LEU A 378 -6.18 -20.33 6.78
CA LEU A 378 -7.10 -20.55 5.66
C LEU A 378 -7.61 -21.99 5.68
N ASN A 379 -8.87 -22.20 5.33
CA ASN A 379 -9.38 -23.55 5.08
C ASN A 379 -8.98 -24.07 3.68
N ASP A 380 -9.30 -25.33 3.37
CA ASP A 380 -8.92 -25.96 2.10
C ASP A 380 -9.50 -25.26 0.87
N GLN A 381 -10.74 -24.77 0.93
CA GLN A 381 -11.36 -24.03 -0.18
C GLN A 381 -10.67 -22.69 -0.41
N GLN A 382 -10.26 -22.02 0.66
CA GLN A 382 -9.52 -20.77 0.60
C GLN A 382 -8.11 -20.97 0.05
N ARG A 383 -7.37 -21.99 0.53
CA ARG A 383 -6.06 -22.35 -0.06
C ARG A 383 -6.17 -22.72 -1.53
N ARG A 384 -7.26 -23.39 -1.91
CA ARG A 384 -7.57 -23.69 -3.31
C ARG A 384 -7.85 -22.42 -4.13
N ALA A 385 -8.56 -21.43 -3.58
CA ALA A 385 -8.76 -20.14 -4.21
C ALA A 385 -7.44 -19.36 -4.36
N VAL A 386 -6.55 -19.41 -3.37
CA VAL A 386 -5.18 -18.87 -3.48
C VAL A 386 -4.42 -19.50 -4.65
N LEU A 387 -4.40 -20.85 -4.74
CA LEU A 387 -3.77 -21.56 -5.86
C LEU A 387 -4.37 -21.20 -7.23
N ALA A 388 -5.70 -21.07 -7.30
CA ALA A 388 -6.40 -20.71 -8.53
C ALA A 388 -6.06 -19.29 -9.00
N THR A 389 -6.00 -18.34 -8.07
CA THR A 389 -5.84 -16.90 -8.38
C THR A 389 -4.39 -16.49 -8.60
N THR A 390 -3.44 -17.34 -8.23
CA THR A 390 -1.99 -17.10 -8.42
C THR A 390 -1.37 -17.93 -9.54
N GLY A 391 -2.13 -18.89 -10.11
CA GLY A 391 -1.67 -19.71 -11.22
C GLY A 391 -1.35 -18.91 -12.48
N ILE A 392 -0.47 -19.46 -13.32
CA ILE A 392 -0.08 -18.79 -14.57
C ILE A 392 -1.14 -18.97 -15.68
N ALA A 393 -1.05 -18.14 -16.71
CA ALA A 393 -1.93 -18.21 -17.88
C ALA A 393 -1.88 -19.58 -18.58
N SER A 394 -2.97 -19.96 -19.25
CA SER A 394 -3.08 -21.19 -20.05
C SER A 394 -2.34 -21.10 -21.37
N GLY A 395 -2.21 -22.21 -22.08
CA GLY A 395 -1.71 -22.25 -23.46
C GLY A 395 -0.22 -22.50 -23.58
N TYR A 396 0.55 -22.51 -22.48
CA TYR A 396 1.96 -22.87 -22.53
C TYR A 396 2.14 -24.38 -22.83
N PRO A 397 3.18 -24.76 -23.59
CA PRO A 397 3.48 -26.16 -23.86
C PRO A 397 3.55 -26.97 -22.56
N VAL A 398 2.92 -28.15 -22.56
CA VAL A 398 2.86 -29.13 -21.45
C VAL A 398 2.23 -28.68 -20.12
N LEU A 399 1.85 -27.40 -19.96
CA LEU A 399 1.37 -26.89 -18.65
C LEU A 399 -0.15 -26.94 -18.48
N ASP A 400 -0.93 -27.02 -19.56
CA ASP A 400 -2.38 -27.28 -19.49
C ASP A 400 -2.66 -28.78 -19.28
N ASP A 401 -2.05 -29.37 -18.24
CA ASP A 401 -2.24 -30.79 -17.92
C ASP A 401 -3.69 -31.08 -17.47
N PRO A 402 -4.14 -32.34 -17.54
CA PRO A 402 -5.54 -32.69 -17.31
C PRO A 402 -6.11 -32.35 -15.93
N GLU A 403 -5.27 -32.13 -14.91
CA GLU A 403 -5.72 -31.78 -13.54
C GLU A 403 -5.34 -30.35 -13.13
N GLY A 404 -4.36 -29.73 -13.78
CA GLY A 404 -3.93 -28.34 -13.55
C GLY A 404 -2.66 -28.18 -12.71
N TRP A 405 -1.88 -29.26 -12.49
CA TRP A 405 -0.61 -29.22 -11.73
C TRP A 405 0.44 -28.29 -12.34
N GLY A 406 0.51 -28.21 -13.66
CA GLY A 406 1.54 -27.49 -14.41
C GLY A 406 1.45 -25.98 -14.29
N ARG A 407 0.25 -25.45 -14.03
CA ARG A 407 -0.02 -24.01 -13.92
C ARG A 407 0.06 -23.46 -12.50
N LEU A 408 0.25 -24.31 -11.49
CA LEU A 408 0.42 -23.86 -10.11
C LEU A 408 1.70 -23.03 -9.96
N ASN A 409 1.56 -21.83 -9.42
CA ASN A 409 2.68 -20.94 -9.08
C ASN A 409 2.85 -20.89 -7.56
N LEU A 410 3.55 -21.88 -7.00
CA LEU A 410 3.71 -22.01 -5.54
C LEU A 410 4.46 -20.83 -4.89
N PHE A 411 5.33 -20.14 -5.64
CA PHE A 411 6.00 -18.93 -5.14
C PHE A 411 4.99 -17.82 -4.90
N ALA A 412 4.15 -17.50 -5.90
CA ALA A 412 3.12 -16.48 -5.75
C ALA A 412 2.03 -16.93 -4.77
N ALA A 413 1.65 -18.21 -4.76
CA ALA A 413 0.65 -18.74 -3.85
C ALA A 413 1.04 -18.58 -2.37
N ALA A 414 2.33 -18.68 -2.04
CA ALA A 414 2.84 -18.45 -0.68
C ALA A 414 2.68 -16.99 -0.21
N ASP A 415 2.51 -16.04 -1.13
CA ASP A 415 2.26 -14.62 -0.87
C ASP A 415 0.76 -14.27 -0.71
N GLY A 416 -0.11 -15.26 -0.61
CA GLY A 416 -1.55 -15.08 -0.40
C GLY A 416 -2.36 -15.00 -1.69
N TYR A 417 -3.59 -14.50 -1.61
CA TYR A 417 -4.51 -14.41 -2.76
C TYR A 417 -3.95 -13.57 -3.90
N GLY A 418 -4.22 -13.95 -5.16
CA GLY A 418 -4.01 -13.08 -6.33
C GLY A 418 -5.25 -12.29 -6.72
N ALA A 419 -6.44 -12.74 -6.30
CA ALA A 419 -7.71 -12.07 -6.54
C ALA A 419 -8.78 -12.48 -5.53
N PHE A 420 -9.70 -11.57 -5.20
CA PHE A 420 -10.95 -11.89 -4.53
C PHE A 420 -12.07 -11.99 -5.58
N ASN A 421 -12.29 -13.20 -6.11
CA ASN A 421 -13.38 -13.43 -7.06
C ASN A 421 -14.75 -13.44 -6.38
N THR A 422 -14.78 -13.84 -5.10
CA THR A 422 -15.93 -13.73 -4.21
C THR A 422 -15.49 -13.14 -2.86
N ASP A 423 -16.42 -12.92 -1.94
CA ASP A 423 -16.10 -12.41 -0.61
C ASP A 423 -15.27 -13.41 0.21
N VAL A 424 -14.17 -12.92 0.78
CA VAL A 424 -13.21 -13.70 1.55
C VAL A 424 -13.28 -13.31 3.01
N THR A 425 -13.46 -14.28 3.91
CA THR A 425 -13.34 -14.07 5.36
C THR A 425 -12.11 -14.78 5.92
N VAL A 426 -11.19 -14.05 6.52
CA VAL A 426 -9.94 -14.56 7.10
C VAL A 426 -10.02 -14.49 8.62
N VAL A 427 -9.90 -15.64 9.30
CA VAL A 427 -9.95 -15.74 10.76
C VAL A 427 -8.57 -16.12 11.29
N MET A 428 -7.87 -15.17 11.92
CA MET A 428 -6.51 -15.37 12.45
C MET A 428 -6.52 -15.41 13.98
N ASP A 429 -5.75 -16.30 14.59
CA ASP A 429 -5.69 -16.49 16.05
C ASP A 429 -4.27 -16.29 16.58
N ALA A 430 -4.06 -15.15 17.25
CA ALA A 430 -2.78 -14.78 17.86
C ALA A 430 -2.28 -15.81 18.88
N ALA A 431 -3.15 -16.52 19.59
CA ALA A 431 -2.76 -17.48 20.62
C ALA A 431 -2.08 -18.74 20.04
N LYS A 432 -2.28 -19.02 18.74
CA LYS A 432 -1.66 -20.16 18.06
C LYS A 432 -0.23 -19.88 17.57
N GLY A 433 0.24 -18.63 17.63
CA GLY A 433 1.58 -18.26 17.18
C GLY A 433 1.81 -18.43 15.66
N GLY A 434 3.05 -18.20 15.22
CA GLY A 434 3.46 -18.32 13.81
C GLY A 434 2.54 -17.54 12.86
N PHE A 435 2.24 -18.15 11.70
CA PHE A 435 1.36 -17.55 10.71
C PHE A 435 -0.10 -17.40 11.15
N ASN A 436 -0.57 -18.13 12.17
CA ASN A 436 -1.90 -17.88 12.73
C ASN A 436 -1.95 -16.52 13.45
N ALA A 437 -0.83 -16.09 14.02
CA ALA A 437 -0.74 -14.84 14.76
C ALA A 437 -0.43 -13.64 13.86
N LYS A 438 0.48 -13.79 12.90
CA LYS A 438 0.86 -12.72 11.98
C LYS A 438 1.30 -13.28 10.64
N ASP A 439 0.78 -12.73 9.55
CA ASP A 439 1.19 -13.06 8.19
C ASP A 439 1.11 -11.83 7.28
N ALA A 440 1.78 -11.89 6.12
CA ALA A 440 1.80 -10.84 5.11
C ALA A 440 1.45 -11.40 3.73
N TRP A 441 0.56 -10.71 3.01
CA TRP A 441 0.23 -10.99 1.62
C TRP A 441 0.89 -9.95 0.71
N ARG A 442 1.68 -10.43 -0.26
CA ARG A 442 2.51 -9.59 -1.14
C ARG A 442 2.01 -9.50 -2.58
N ASN A 443 1.03 -10.31 -2.95
CA ASN A 443 0.45 -10.24 -4.28
C ASN A 443 -0.38 -8.96 -4.44
N ASP A 444 -0.39 -8.44 -5.66
CA ASP A 444 -1.37 -7.44 -6.07
C ASP A 444 -2.73 -8.15 -6.21
N ILE A 445 -3.66 -7.83 -5.33
CA ILE A 445 -4.97 -8.49 -5.25
C ILE A 445 -6.00 -7.71 -6.07
N VAL A 446 -6.57 -8.38 -7.06
CA VAL A 446 -7.63 -7.84 -7.92
C VAL A 446 -9.00 -8.48 -7.61
N GLY A 447 -10.05 -8.16 -8.37
CA GLY A 447 -11.35 -8.83 -8.28
C GLY A 447 -12.46 -7.99 -7.66
N THR A 448 -13.66 -8.56 -7.57
CA THR A 448 -14.87 -7.83 -7.12
C THR A 448 -15.27 -8.16 -5.69
N GLY A 449 -14.67 -9.18 -5.07
CA GLY A 449 -14.98 -9.65 -3.73
C GLY A 449 -14.49 -8.71 -2.63
N LYS A 450 -15.15 -8.79 -1.48
CA LYS A 450 -14.81 -8.11 -0.23
C LYS A 450 -13.80 -8.92 0.59
N LEU A 451 -12.87 -8.26 1.29
CA LEU A 451 -12.08 -8.88 2.36
C LEU A 451 -12.72 -8.61 3.73
N THR A 452 -12.92 -9.65 4.53
CA THR A 452 -13.34 -9.55 5.94
C THR A 452 -12.26 -10.15 6.84
N LYS A 453 -11.70 -9.35 7.74
CA LYS A 453 -10.69 -9.78 8.74
C LYS A 453 -11.33 -9.99 10.11
N GLU A 454 -11.20 -11.20 10.62
CA GLU A 454 -11.70 -11.66 11.92
C GLU A 454 -10.58 -12.31 12.75
N GLY A 455 -10.86 -12.56 14.03
CA GLY A 455 -9.92 -13.14 14.98
C GLY A 455 -8.81 -12.18 15.44
N SER A 456 -8.08 -12.58 16.48
CA SER A 456 -7.10 -11.75 17.20
C SER A 456 -5.77 -11.51 16.47
N GLY A 457 -5.45 -12.28 15.43
CA GLY A 457 -4.18 -12.16 14.69
C GLY A 457 -4.10 -10.92 13.79
N ALA A 458 -2.93 -10.71 13.18
CA ALA A 458 -2.61 -9.59 12.30
C ALA A 458 -2.37 -10.06 10.85
N LEU A 459 -3.02 -9.39 9.89
CA LEU A 459 -2.75 -9.58 8.46
C LEU A 459 -2.18 -8.29 7.87
N HIS A 460 -1.07 -8.40 7.15
CA HIS A 460 -0.44 -7.28 6.46
C HIS A 460 -0.69 -7.41 4.96
N LEU A 461 -1.09 -6.32 4.30
CA LEU A 461 -1.31 -6.27 2.85
C LEU A 461 -0.24 -5.38 2.21
N GLN A 462 0.69 -5.99 1.48
CA GLN A 462 1.85 -5.29 0.87
C GLN A 462 1.67 -5.04 -0.64
N GLY A 463 0.72 -5.72 -1.28
CA GLY A 463 0.42 -5.54 -2.70
C GLY A 463 -0.26 -4.20 -3.01
N ASN A 464 -0.12 -3.75 -4.25
CA ASN A 464 -0.85 -2.60 -4.80
C ASN A 464 -2.24 -3.04 -5.26
N ASN A 465 -3.15 -3.16 -4.30
CA ASN A 465 -4.42 -3.85 -4.49
C ASN A 465 -5.46 -3.01 -5.24
N THR A 466 -6.31 -3.68 -6.02
CA THR A 466 -7.38 -3.03 -6.80
C THR A 466 -8.74 -3.71 -6.68
N TYR A 467 -8.90 -4.67 -5.76
CA TYR A 467 -10.20 -5.33 -5.54
C TYR A 467 -11.27 -4.30 -5.14
N SER A 468 -12.49 -4.46 -5.64
CA SER A 468 -13.53 -3.44 -5.53
C SER A 468 -14.61 -3.71 -4.47
N GLY A 469 -14.65 -4.90 -3.88
CA GLY A 469 -15.69 -5.28 -2.92
C GLY A 469 -15.57 -4.62 -1.54
N GLY A 470 -14.44 -3.94 -1.28
CA GLY A 470 -14.14 -3.27 -0.02
C GLY A 470 -13.50 -4.18 1.02
N THR A 471 -13.29 -3.60 2.20
CA THR A 471 -12.54 -4.21 3.29
C THR A 471 -13.28 -4.00 4.60
N GLU A 472 -13.49 -5.06 5.36
CA GLU A 472 -14.14 -5.03 6.67
C GLU A 472 -13.21 -5.65 7.72
N VAL A 473 -12.93 -4.92 8.80
CA VAL A 473 -12.14 -5.39 9.94
C VAL A 473 -13.05 -5.51 11.14
N LYS A 474 -13.30 -6.74 11.59
CA LYS A 474 -14.15 -7.00 12.77
C LYS A 474 -13.35 -7.23 14.04
N ALA A 475 -12.13 -7.76 13.92
CA ALA A 475 -11.23 -8.03 15.04
C ALA A 475 -9.77 -8.19 14.59
N GLY A 476 -8.85 -8.09 15.56
CA GLY A 476 -7.40 -8.17 15.33
C GLY A 476 -6.90 -6.97 14.54
N THR A 477 -5.78 -7.13 13.83
CA THR A 477 -5.17 -6.06 13.04
C THR A 477 -5.22 -6.38 11.56
N LEU A 478 -5.59 -5.39 10.74
CA LEU A 478 -5.29 -5.36 9.32
C LEU A 478 -4.37 -4.16 9.07
N GLU A 479 -3.14 -4.42 8.64
CA GLU A 479 -2.13 -3.40 8.33
C GLU A 479 -1.99 -3.23 6.82
N GLY A 480 -1.97 -1.99 6.35
CA GLY A 480 -1.67 -1.65 4.97
C GLY A 480 -0.21 -1.23 4.82
N ASP A 481 0.58 -2.03 4.12
CA ASP A 481 2.02 -1.79 3.89
C ASP A 481 2.27 -1.22 2.49
N SER A 482 1.22 -0.74 1.81
CA SER A 482 1.31 -0.09 0.50
C SER A 482 0.24 1.00 0.35
N ALA A 483 0.51 1.98 -0.51
CA ALA A 483 -0.37 3.13 -0.74
C ALA A 483 -1.81 2.76 -1.15
N ASN A 484 -2.05 1.58 -1.74
CA ASN A 484 -3.39 1.10 -2.10
C ASN A 484 -3.70 -0.29 -1.49
N ALA A 485 -3.09 -0.61 -0.34
CA ALA A 485 -3.21 -1.93 0.28
C ALA A 485 -4.65 -2.40 0.47
N PHE A 486 -5.62 -1.49 0.67
CA PHE A 486 -7.01 -1.84 0.97
C PHE A 486 -7.94 -1.83 -0.26
N GLY A 487 -7.37 -1.85 -1.47
CA GLY A 487 -8.13 -1.97 -2.70
C GLY A 487 -8.83 -0.68 -3.12
N ALA A 488 -9.88 -0.82 -3.93
CA ALA A 488 -10.63 0.30 -4.50
C ALA A 488 -11.98 0.56 -3.81
N GLY A 489 -12.42 -0.32 -2.91
CA GLY A 489 -13.68 -0.19 -2.21
C GLY A 489 -13.61 0.66 -0.94
N SER A 490 -14.72 0.69 -0.20
CA SER A 490 -14.80 1.29 1.14
C SER A 490 -14.13 0.41 2.19
N VAL A 491 -13.67 1.03 3.27
CA VAL A 491 -13.04 0.37 4.43
C VAL A 491 -13.93 0.58 5.65
N MET A 492 -14.28 -0.51 6.32
CA MET A 492 -15.12 -0.53 7.51
C MET A 492 -14.40 -1.20 8.69
N ASN A 493 -14.14 -0.44 9.75
CA ASN A 493 -13.58 -0.96 10.99
C ASN A 493 -14.69 -1.14 12.05
N ASN A 494 -15.15 -2.37 12.22
CA ASN A 494 -16.24 -2.77 13.11
C ASN A 494 -15.78 -3.34 14.47
N GLY A 495 -14.49 -3.22 14.81
CA GLY A 495 -14.00 -3.63 16.13
C GLY A 495 -12.56 -4.11 16.20
N GLY A 496 -11.77 -3.95 15.14
CA GLY A 496 -10.34 -4.24 15.15
C GLY A 496 -9.47 -2.98 15.05
N THR A 497 -8.23 -3.20 14.67
CA THR A 497 -7.27 -2.15 14.33
C THR A 497 -7.07 -2.12 12.83
N VAL A 498 -7.30 -0.95 12.25
CA VAL A 498 -6.86 -0.60 10.89
C VAL A 498 -5.57 0.19 11.04
N ALA A 499 -4.46 -0.36 10.57
CA ALA A 499 -3.13 0.23 10.72
C ALA A 499 -2.50 0.58 9.38
N GLU A 500 -1.73 1.65 9.37
CA GLU A 500 -1.01 2.19 8.22
C GLU A 500 0.50 1.99 8.44
N ASN A 501 1.23 1.52 7.42
CA ASN A 501 2.68 1.32 7.49
C ASN A 501 3.34 1.68 6.14
N VAL A 502 3.09 2.90 5.68
CA VAL A 502 3.47 3.45 4.38
C VAL A 502 4.14 4.80 4.59
N GLU A 503 5.39 4.94 4.14
CA GLU A 503 5.97 6.28 4.03
C GLU A 503 5.25 7.06 2.92
N GLY A 504 4.64 8.19 3.29
CA GLY A 504 3.84 9.04 2.43
C GLY A 504 2.34 8.73 2.46
N GLN A 505 1.69 8.92 1.31
CA GLN A 505 0.24 8.88 1.24
C GLN A 505 -0.32 7.44 1.24
N TRP A 506 -1.25 7.16 2.15
CA TRP A 506 -2.05 5.93 2.16
C TRP A 506 -3.47 6.22 1.69
N ASN A 507 -4.00 5.45 0.73
CA ASN A 507 -5.22 5.80 0.02
C ASN A 507 -6.39 4.86 0.33
N ILE A 508 -7.54 5.44 0.63
CA ILE A 508 -8.85 4.77 0.62
C ILE A 508 -9.71 5.41 -0.47
N LYS A 509 -10.01 4.64 -1.51
CA LYS A 509 -10.77 5.14 -2.68
C LYS A 509 -12.28 5.23 -2.41
N GLY A 510 -12.80 4.41 -1.50
CA GLY A 510 -14.18 4.49 -1.03
C GLY A 510 -14.33 5.35 0.23
N ASP A 511 -15.36 5.04 1.02
CA ASP A 511 -15.57 5.64 2.34
C ASP A 511 -14.69 4.95 3.38
N PHE A 512 -14.28 5.68 4.42
CA PHE A 512 -13.73 5.12 5.64
C PHE A 512 -14.76 5.23 6.76
N THR A 513 -15.14 4.10 7.35
CA THR A 513 -16.10 4.05 8.46
C THR A 513 -15.50 3.31 9.65
N GLN A 514 -15.48 3.95 10.81
CA GLN A 514 -15.03 3.33 12.05
C GLN A 514 -16.16 3.32 13.09
N ALA A 515 -16.39 2.16 13.70
CA ALA A 515 -17.27 1.99 14.84
C ALA A 515 -16.58 2.38 16.16
N SER A 516 -17.36 2.58 17.23
CA SER A 516 -16.86 2.98 18.55
C SER A 516 -15.85 2.01 19.19
N SER A 517 -15.87 0.75 18.80
CA SER A 517 -14.91 -0.28 19.22
C SER A 517 -13.64 -0.35 18.36
N GLY A 518 -13.60 0.35 17.22
CA GLY A 518 -12.48 0.33 16.29
C GLY A 518 -11.34 1.25 16.70
N THR A 519 -10.12 0.89 16.28
CA THR A 519 -8.93 1.74 16.33
C THR A 519 -8.39 2.00 14.92
N LEU A 520 -8.17 3.27 14.59
CA LEU A 520 -7.37 3.67 13.44
C LEU A 520 -5.98 4.02 13.94
N GLU A 521 -4.95 3.37 13.42
CA GLU A 521 -3.56 3.57 13.78
C GLU A 521 -2.79 4.15 12.59
N LEU A 522 -2.23 5.35 12.78
CA LEU A 522 -1.42 6.07 11.80
C LEU A 522 0.03 6.15 12.29
N ASN A 523 0.97 5.71 11.47
CA ASN A 523 2.40 5.72 11.78
C ASN A 523 3.05 6.88 11.03
N VAL A 524 3.45 7.91 11.77
CA VAL A 524 3.91 9.19 11.24
C VAL A 524 5.42 9.30 11.41
N SER A 525 6.13 9.17 10.31
CA SER A 525 7.57 9.35 10.15
C SER A 525 7.94 10.62 9.37
N THR A 526 7.00 11.20 8.61
CA THR A 526 7.15 12.42 7.84
C THR A 526 5.87 13.26 7.82
N ALA A 527 5.94 14.52 7.37
CA ALA A 527 4.76 15.35 7.14
C ALA A 527 3.91 14.90 5.93
N SER A 528 4.44 14.00 5.10
CA SER A 528 3.74 13.45 3.93
C SER A 528 2.90 12.23 4.28
N ASP A 529 3.02 11.70 5.50
CA ASP A 529 2.28 10.55 5.99
C ASP A 529 0.84 10.98 6.28
N VAL A 530 -0.04 10.71 5.31
CA VAL A 530 -1.43 11.16 5.31
C VAL A 530 -2.31 10.05 4.79
N LEU A 531 -3.37 9.73 5.55
CA LEU A 531 -4.47 8.93 5.07
C LEU A 531 -5.38 9.79 4.16
N ASP A 532 -5.41 9.49 2.87
CA ASP A 532 -6.26 10.16 1.91
C ASP A 532 -7.51 9.34 1.58
N VAL A 533 -8.67 9.85 1.98
CA VAL A 533 -9.97 9.23 1.79
C VAL A 533 -10.74 9.98 0.70
N LYS A 534 -11.01 9.32 -0.42
CA LYS A 534 -11.79 9.93 -1.52
C LYS A 534 -13.29 10.00 -1.20
N GLY A 535 -13.80 9.04 -0.45
CA GLY A 535 -15.17 8.99 0.06
C GLY A 535 -15.41 9.86 1.30
N ALA A 536 -16.42 9.48 2.08
CA ALA A 536 -16.70 10.06 3.38
C ALA A 536 -15.89 9.41 4.50
N VAL A 537 -15.63 10.19 5.55
CA VAL A 537 -14.99 9.73 6.79
C VAL A 537 -16.06 9.73 7.88
N ASN A 538 -16.45 8.55 8.34
CA ASN A 538 -17.32 8.36 9.49
C ASN A 538 -16.45 7.97 10.70
N ALA A 539 -16.12 8.95 11.54
CA ALA A 539 -15.18 8.82 12.64
C ALA A 539 -15.90 8.57 13.99
N ASP A 540 -15.46 7.53 14.69
CA ASP A 540 -15.83 7.15 16.05
C ASP A 540 -14.64 6.37 16.67
N GLY A 541 -14.73 5.91 17.91
CA GLY A 541 -13.74 5.03 18.52
C GLY A 541 -12.38 5.70 18.76
N LYS A 542 -11.29 4.96 18.59
CA LYS A 542 -9.93 5.44 18.88
C LYS A 542 -9.19 5.85 17.62
N LEU A 543 -8.54 7.00 17.65
CA LEU A 543 -7.41 7.35 16.76
C LEU A 543 -6.11 7.20 17.55
N GLN A 544 -5.18 6.40 17.03
CA GLN A 544 -3.83 6.27 17.54
C GLN A 544 -2.85 6.84 16.52
N VAL A 545 -2.01 7.78 16.95
CA VAL A 545 -0.97 8.40 16.12
C VAL A 545 0.38 8.07 16.75
N ASN A 546 1.19 7.27 16.06
CA ASN A 546 2.53 6.91 16.53
C ASN A 546 3.55 7.73 15.73
N PHE A 547 4.36 8.52 16.42
CA PHE A 547 5.52 9.19 15.82
C PHE A 547 6.74 8.29 15.91
N ASP A 548 7.31 7.92 14.76
CA ASP A 548 8.46 7.03 14.67
C ASP A 548 9.66 7.71 14.00
N ASN A 549 10.79 7.02 13.88
CA ASN A 549 12.02 7.51 13.25
C ASN A 549 12.57 8.85 13.82
N ASN A 550 12.29 9.13 15.11
CA ASN A 550 12.60 10.40 15.77
C ASN A 550 11.97 11.63 15.07
N TYR A 551 10.90 11.43 14.30
CA TYR A 551 10.21 12.51 13.65
C TYR A 551 9.47 13.37 14.68
N VAL A 552 9.79 14.66 14.69
CA VAL A 552 9.09 15.67 15.47
C VAL A 552 8.54 16.70 14.48
N PRO A 553 7.21 16.81 14.34
CA PRO A 553 6.60 17.76 13.43
C PRO A 553 6.86 19.20 13.90
N ALA A 554 6.88 20.13 12.95
CA ALA A 554 6.96 21.55 13.27
C ALA A 554 5.76 22.01 14.11
N GLN A 555 5.96 23.02 14.95
CA GLN A 555 4.86 23.67 15.66
C GLN A 555 3.81 24.18 14.65
N GLY A 556 2.54 23.94 14.93
CA GLY A 556 1.43 24.27 14.02
C GLY A 556 0.52 23.08 13.77
N THR A 557 -0.17 23.08 12.64
CA THR A 557 -1.09 22.00 12.26
C THR A 557 -0.50 21.13 11.16
N MET A 558 -0.51 19.82 11.37
CA MET A 558 -0.18 18.82 10.36
C MET A 558 -1.42 18.01 9.98
N THR A 559 -1.53 17.61 8.72
CA THR A 559 -2.67 16.80 8.27
C THR A 559 -2.42 15.35 8.63
N LEU A 560 -3.43 14.67 9.19
CA LEU A 560 -3.41 13.22 9.44
C LEU A 560 -4.30 12.49 8.42
N ILE A 561 -5.48 13.06 8.16
CA ILE A 561 -6.48 12.48 7.25
C ILE A 561 -7.00 13.58 6.33
N SER A 562 -6.97 13.37 5.01
CA SER A 562 -7.58 14.26 4.00
C SER A 562 -8.84 13.66 3.40
N PHE A 563 -9.83 14.51 3.07
CA PHE A 563 -11.07 14.12 2.40
C PHE A 563 -11.73 15.31 1.68
N GLY A 564 -12.78 15.05 0.90
CA GLY A 564 -13.53 16.12 0.23
C GLY A 564 -14.28 17.03 1.21
N ALA A 565 -14.48 18.30 0.86
CA ALA A 565 -15.21 19.26 1.70
C ALA A 565 -16.58 18.73 2.16
N ASN A 566 -16.91 18.93 3.44
CA ASN A 566 -18.13 18.48 4.12
C ASN A 566 -18.35 16.96 4.11
N LYS A 567 -17.29 16.15 4.02
CA LYS A 567 -17.38 14.68 4.03
C LYS A 567 -17.00 14.02 5.36
N LEU A 568 -16.84 14.79 6.44
CA LEU A 568 -16.61 14.27 7.78
C LEU A 568 -17.92 14.11 8.54
N ASN A 569 -18.19 12.92 9.03
CA ASN A 569 -19.28 12.60 9.94
C ASN A 569 -18.69 12.10 11.27
N GLY A 570 -19.05 12.75 12.37
CA GLY A 570 -18.56 12.36 13.70
C GLY A 570 -17.15 12.86 14.03
N LYS A 571 -16.59 12.34 15.13
CA LYS A 571 -15.26 12.62 15.68
C LYS A 571 -14.77 11.36 16.38
N PHE A 572 -13.45 11.15 16.41
CA PHE A 572 -12.88 10.08 17.24
C PHE A 572 -13.20 10.35 18.71
N ALA A 573 -13.70 9.31 19.41
CA ALA A 573 -14.08 9.38 20.81
C ALA A 573 -12.85 9.52 21.72
N SER A 574 -11.71 8.99 21.30
CA SER A 574 -10.42 9.16 21.98
C SER A 574 -9.28 9.27 20.98
N VAL A 575 -8.26 10.03 21.36
CA VAL A 575 -7.01 10.17 20.60
C VAL A 575 -5.84 9.86 21.51
N ASP A 576 -4.94 9.01 21.05
CA ASP A 576 -3.70 8.63 21.72
C ASP A 576 -2.53 8.98 20.81
N VAL A 577 -1.60 9.79 21.31
CA VAL A 577 -0.42 10.24 20.56
C VAL A 577 0.82 9.71 21.26
N LYS A 578 1.62 8.93 20.54
CA LYS A 578 2.84 8.29 21.05
C LYS A 578 4.05 8.76 20.28
N GLY A 579 5.23 8.67 20.90
CA GLY A 579 6.52 8.93 20.24
C GLY A 579 6.99 10.38 20.23
N LEU A 580 6.14 11.36 20.59
CA LEU A 580 6.57 12.75 20.76
C LEU A 580 7.27 12.98 22.10
N PRO A 581 8.32 13.84 22.14
CA PRO A 581 8.90 14.30 23.39
C PRO A 581 7.87 15.01 24.30
N SER A 582 8.04 14.89 25.61
CA SER A 582 7.09 15.41 26.62
C SER A 582 6.90 16.94 26.59
N GLN A 583 7.81 17.68 25.97
CA GLN A 583 7.67 19.12 25.76
C GLN A 583 6.59 19.47 24.72
N TYR A 584 6.16 18.52 23.89
CA TYR A 584 5.12 18.76 22.89
C TYR A 584 3.76 18.37 23.44
N THR A 585 2.80 19.26 23.25
CA THR A 585 1.38 18.97 23.50
C THR A 585 0.65 18.92 22.17
N THR A 586 -0.34 18.03 22.09
CA THR A 586 -1.08 17.79 20.86
C THR A 586 -2.59 17.87 21.07
N GLU A 587 -3.29 18.32 20.03
CA GLU A 587 -4.74 18.38 19.99
C GLU A 587 -5.21 18.07 18.57
N VAL A 588 -6.23 17.21 18.42
CA VAL A 588 -6.81 16.92 17.10
C VAL A 588 -7.80 18.01 16.71
N VAL A 589 -7.59 18.55 15.52
CA VAL A 589 -8.40 19.60 14.91
C VAL A 589 -9.20 19.02 13.76
N TYR A 590 -10.51 19.20 13.80
CA TYR A 590 -11.44 18.75 12.76
C TYR A 590 -11.81 19.94 11.86
N GLN A 591 -11.52 19.81 10.58
CA GLN A 591 -11.77 20.84 9.56
C GLN A 591 -12.70 20.30 8.47
N ASN A 592 -13.11 21.19 7.56
CA ASN A 592 -14.11 20.86 6.53
C ASN A 592 -13.64 19.76 5.56
N ASP A 593 -12.33 19.64 5.36
CA ASP A 593 -11.67 18.80 4.36
C ASP A 593 -10.53 17.94 4.94
N ARG A 594 -10.31 17.98 6.26
CA ARG A 594 -9.28 17.17 6.92
C ARG A 594 -9.48 16.98 8.43
N VAL A 595 -8.86 15.92 8.95
CA VAL A 595 -8.49 15.80 10.37
C VAL A 595 -6.99 16.10 10.47
N ALA A 596 -6.64 17.03 11.36
CA ALA A 596 -5.28 17.52 11.56
C ALA A 596 -4.85 17.34 13.03
N LEU A 597 -3.54 17.32 13.27
CA LEU A 597 -2.94 17.38 14.60
C LEU A 597 -2.31 18.76 14.79
N SER A 598 -2.80 19.52 15.78
CA SER A 598 -2.12 20.71 16.28
C SER A 598 -1.01 20.28 17.23
N VAL A 599 0.22 20.71 16.97
CA VAL A 599 1.40 20.42 17.79
C VAL A 599 1.94 21.73 18.35
N LYS A 600 2.13 21.77 19.68
CA LYS A 600 2.63 22.94 20.40
C LYS A 600 3.84 22.56 21.25
N ASP A 601 4.95 23.24 21.03
CA ASP A 601 6.13 23.17 21.91
C ASP A 601 5.88 24.03 23.15
N THR A 602 5.86 23.40 24.32
CA THR A 602 5.63 24.08 25.61
C THR A 602 6.86 24.84 26.12
N THR A 603 8.03 24.60 25.55
CA THR A 603 9.30 25.27 25.92
C THR A 603 9.61 26.47 25.02
N ASN A 604 9.01 26.50 23.84
CA ASN A 604 9.13 27.60 22.89
C ASN A 604 7.74 27.90 22.31
N PRO A 605 6.90 28.69 23.00
CA PRO A 605 5.51 28.93 22.59
C PRO A 605 5.36 29.64 21.24
N GLY A 606 6.45 29.97 20.55
CA GLY A 606 6.46 30.85 19.38
C GLY A 606 6.20 32.31 19.78
N PRO A 607 6.28 33.26 18.83
CA PRO A 607 5.86 34.63 19.09
C PRO A 607 4.38 34.61 19.50
N VAL A 608 4.07 35.18 20.66
CA VAL A 608 2.68 35.43 21.07
C VAL A 608 2.00 36.21 19.95
N THR A 609 1.07 35.59 19.23
CA THR A 609 0.22 36.30 18.28
C THR A 609 -0.79 37.14 19.06
N THR A 610 -0.37 38.36 19.44
CA THR A 610 -1.30 39.35 19.98
C THR A 610 -2.32 39.68 18.90
N ASN A 611 -3.59 39.34 19.11
CA ASN A 611 -4.67 39.80 18.24
C ASN A 611 -4.71 41.33 18.31
N PRO A 612 -4.38 42.05 17.22
CA PRO A 612 -4.32 43.50 17.24
C PRO A 612 -5.69 44.13 17.01
N PHE A 613 -6.70 43.38 16.54
CA PHE A 613 -7.99 43.91 16.15
C PHE A 613 -8.94 43.95 17.36
N LYS A 614 -9.63 45.08 17.53
CA LYS A 614 -10.70 45.17 18.53
C LYS A 614 -11.88 44.32 18.06
N SER A 615 -12.26 43.34 18.88
CA SER A 615 -13.21 42.29 18.52
C SER A 615 -14.64 42.79 18.29
N ASP A 616 -15.01 43.94 18.87
CA ASP A 616 -16.27 44.66 18.64
C ASP A 616 -16.34 45.28 17.23
N VAL A 617 -15.19 45.60 16.64
CA VAL A 617 -15.09 46.06 15.25
C VAL A 617 -15.04 44.87 14.29
N ALA A 618 -14.04 43.99 14.42
CA ALA A 618 -13.91 42.75 13.64
C ALA A 618 -13.05 41.73 14.41
N SER A 619 -13.49 40.47 14.47
CA SER A 619 -12.69 39.41 15.10
C SER A 619 -11.48 39.05 14.23
N GLN A 620 -10.40 38.59 14.87
CA GLN A 620 -9.17 38.13 14.19
C GLN A 620 -9.47 37.07 13.12
N ASP A 621 -10.28 36.06 13.46
CA ASP A 621 -10.68 34.99 12.54
C ASP A 621 -11.43 35.52 11.31
N HIS A 622 -12.27 36.54 11.49
CA HIS A 622 -13.02 37.16 10.39
C HIS A 622 -12.08 37.89 9.44
N VAL A 623 -11.15 38.69 9.99
CA VAL A 623 -10.14 39.40 9.19
C VAL A 623 -9.23 38.41 8.47
N LEU A 624 -8.76 37.36 9.15
CA LEU A 624 -7.90 36.32 8.57
C LEU A 624 -8.61 35.56 7.44
N LYS A 625 -9.89 35.22 7.62
CA LYS A 625 -10.72 34.59 6.58
C LYS A 625 -10.88 35.50 5.37
N ASN A 626 -11.13 36.80 5.57
CA ASN A 626 -11.27 37.78 4.51
C ASN A 626 -9.97 37.95 3.71
N VAL A 627 -8.83 38.07 4.40
CA VAL A 627 -7.50 38.17 3.77
C VAL A 627 -7.21 36.94 2.92
N ASN A 628 -7.37 35.73 3.47
CA ASN A 628 -7.14 34.49 2.72
C ASN A 628 -8.04 34.37 1.49
N ALA A 629 -9.33 34.72 1.64
CA ALA A 629 -10.27 34.69 0.51
C ALA A 629 -9.85 35.67 -0.60
N ALA A 630 -9.35 36.86 -0.25
CA ALA A 630 -8.87 37.84 -1.22
C ALA A 630 -7.58 37.38 -1.93
N ILE A 631 -6.64 36.79 -1.21
CA ILE A 631 -5.40 36.21 -1.78
C ILE A 631 -5.76 35.10 -2.77
N GLU A 632 -6.61 34.16 -2.38
CA GLU A 632 -7.03 33.07 -3.26
C GLU A 632 -7.79 33.56 -4.49
N ALA A 633 -8.65 34.58 -4.33
CA ALA A 633 -9.39 35.16 -5.45
C ALA A 633 -8.47 35.87 -6.46
N THR A 634 -7.33 36.40 -6.03
CA THR A 634 -6.41 37.18 -6.87
C THR A 634 -5.14 36.43 -7.26
N LYS A 635 -4.95 35.18 -6.85
CA LYS A 635 -3.71 34.41 -7.09
C LYS A 635 -3.30 34.30 -8.56
N ASN A 636 -4.26 34.33 -9.47
CA ASN A 636 -4.05 34.25 -10.92
C ASN A 636 -4.22 35.60 -11.63
N GLU A 637 -4.50 36.68 -10.90
CA GLU A 637 -4.69 38.01 -11.48
C GLU A 637 -3.34 38.74 -11.58
N GLN A 638 -2.96 39.16 -12.79
CA GLN A 638 -1.78 40.00 -13.00
C GLN A 638 -2.17 41.48 -12.88
N LEU A 639 -2.09 42.03 -11.67
CA LEU A 639 -2.38 43.44 -11.40
C LEU A 639 -1.10 44.29 -11.55
N THR A 640 -0.95 45.00 -12.66
CA THR A 640 0.18 45.91 -12.90
C THR A 640 -0.27 47.36 -12.95
N MET A 641 0.35 48.22 -12.14
CA MET A 641 0.15 49.68 -12.17
C MET A 641 1.41 50.36 -12.72
N SER A 642 1.23 51.18 -13.75
CA SER A 642 2.33 51.79 -14.50
C SER A 642 3.10 52.89 -13.73
N ASP A 643 2.50 53.47 -12.69
CA ASP A 643 2.99 54.67 -12.00
C ASP A 643 3.51 54.41 -10.57
N ILE A 644 3.77 53.16 -10.20
CA ILE A 644 4.21 52.80 -8.84
C ILE A 644 5.55 52.07 -8.75
N SER A 645 6.17 51.67 -9.87
CA SER A 645 7.33 50.75 -9.88
C SER A 645 8.51 51.23 -9.03
N THR A 646 8.81 52.54 -9.08
CA THR A 646 9.87 53.18 -8.28
C THR A 646 9.33 53.92 -7.05
N HIS A 647 8.05 53.80 -6.75
CA HIS A 647 7.40 54.52 -5.65
C HIS A 647 7.68 53.83 -4.30
N TRP A 648 7.93 54.61 -3.24
CA TRP A 648 8.28 54.06 -1.91
C TRP A 648 7.20 53.11 -1.35
N ALA A 649 5.94 53.33 -1.73
CA ALA A 649 4.80 52.53 -1.29
C ALA A 649 4.47 51.34 -2.23
N ASN A 650 5.32 51.02 -3.21
CA ASN A 650 5.03 50.01 -4.24
C ASN A 650 4.54 48.68 -3.63
N GLN A 651 5.27 48.14 -2.65
CA GLN A 651 4.93 46.89 -1.98
C GLN A 651 3.53 46.95 -1.33
N ASN A 652 3.26 47.97 -0.52
CA ASN A 652 1.97 48.13 0.15
C ASN A 652 0.82 48.37 -0.83
N ILE A 653 1.07 49.07 -1.94
CA ILE A 653 0.08 49.27 -2.99
C ILE A 653 -0.29 47.93 -3.64
N ASN A 654 0.70 47.11 -4.01
CA ASN A 654 0.45 45.79 -4.60
C ASN A 654 -0.30 44.87 -3.63
N ALA A 655 0.07 44.86 -2.35
CA ALA A 655 -0.65 44.13 -1.32
C ALA A 655 -2.11 44.60 -1.22
N ALA A 656 -2.36 45.91 -1.17
CA ALA A 656 -3.71 46.46 -1.09
C ALA A 656 -4.58 46.14 -2.31
N LEU A 657 -3.98 46.07 -3.50
CA LEU A 657 -4.67 45.67 -4.74
C LEU A 657 -5.05 44.18 -4.71
N LYS A 658 -4.11 43.29 -4.35
CA LYS A 658 -4.36 41.84 -4.23
C LYS A 658 -5.38 41.51 -3.13
N LEU A 659 -5.34 42.25 -2.03
CA LEU A 659 -6.32 42.12 -0.94
C LEU A 659 -7.67 42.79 -1.25
N ARG A 660 -7.85 43.38 -2.44
CA ARG A 660 -9.06 44.11 -2.85
C ARG A 660 -9.50 45.20 -1.87
N VAL A 661 -8.56 45.77 -1.14
CA VAL A 661 -8.76 46.94 -0.27
C VAL A 661 -9.11 48.17 -1.11
N ILE A 662 -8.49 48.27 -2.27
CA ILE A 662 -8.66 49.34 -3.23
C ILE A 662 -8.45 48.80 -4.65
N ASN A 663 -8.99 49.49 -5.65
CA ASN A 663 -8.72 49.23 -7.06
C ASN A 663 -7.85 50.34 -7.67
N GLY A 664 -7.13 50.00 -8.75
CA GLY A 664 -6.52 50.98 -9.65
C GLY A 664 -7.56 51.69 -10.52
N TYR A 665 -7.11 52.70 -11.26
CA TYR A 665 -7.92 53.35 -12.28
C TYR A 665 -7.94 52.50 -13.56
N GLU A 666 -9.01 52.63 -14.36
CA GLU A 666 -9.21 51.87 -15.62
C GLU A 666 -8.05 52.03 -16.61
N ASN A 667 -7.31 53.14 -16.53
CA ASN A 667 -6.15 53.42 -17.38
C ASN A 667 -4.84 52.74 -16.90
N GLY A 668 -4.89 51.82 -15.94
CA GLY A 668 -3.72 51.08 -15.43
C GLY A 668 -2.78 51.91 -14.55
N THR A 669 -3.30 52.97 -13.90
CA THR A 669 -2.57 53.79 -12.91
C THR A 669 -3.17 53.65 -11.52
N PHE A 670 -2.37 53.88 -10.48
CA PHE A 670 -2.82 53.93 -9.08
C PHE A 670 -2.96 55.36 -8.55
N LYS A 671 -2.18 56.30 -9.09
CA LYS A 671 -2.02 57.70 -8.67
C LYS A 671 -1.59 57.83 -7.19
N PRO A 672 -0.42 57.29 -6.80
CA PRO A 672 -0.02 57.17 -5.41
C PRO A 672 0.03 58.51 -4.64
N ASN A 673 0.36 59.60 -5.33
CA ASN A 673 0.50 60.94 -4.74
C ASN A 673 -0.79 61.79 -4.80
N SER A 674 -1.88 61.27 -5.39
CA SER A 674 -3.15 61.98 -5.37
C SER A 674 -3.76 61.97 -3.97
N SER A 675 -4.48 63.04 -3.62
CA SER A 675 -5.21 63.15 -2.36
C SER A 675 -6.27 62.05 -2.23
N VAL A 676 -6.47 61.53 -1.02
CA VAL A 676 -7.54 60.58 -0.70
C VAL A 676 -8.66 61.27 0.10
N THR A 677 -9.92 61.02 -0.28
CA THR A 677 -11.09 61.54 0.42
C THR A 677 -11.43 60.72 1.66
N ARG A 678 -12.19 61.32 2.59
CA ARG A 678 -12.71 60.62 3.77
C ARG A 678 -13.54 59.40 3.39
N ALA A 679 -14.41 59.51 2.37
CA ALA A 679 -15.20 58.39 1.88
C ALA A 679 -14.36 57.23 1.32
N GLU A 680 -13.33 57.54 0.53
CA GLU A 680 -12.43 56.52 -0.01
C GLU A 680 -11.67 55.78 1.10
N PHE A 681 -11.11 56.51 2.07
CA PHE A 681 -10.39 55.89 3.19
C PHE A 681 -11.29 54.99 4.04
N THR A 682 -12.51 55.44 4.35
CA THR A 682 -13.53 54.65 5.07
C THR A 682 -13.86 53.35 4.33
N ALA A 683 -14.06 53.40 3.01
CA ALA A 683 -14.33 52.20 2.22
C ALA A 683 -13.13 51.23 2.22
N MET A 684 -11.89 51.74 2.16
CA MET A 684 -10.69 50.89 2.24
C MET A 684 -10.61 50.13 3.57
N ILE A 685 -10.87 50.80 4.70
CA ILE A 685 -10.87 50.17 6.03
C ILE A 685 -11.92 49.07 6.11
N ALA A 686 -13.15 49.35 5.68
CA ALA A 686 -14.23 48.36 5.72
C ALA A 686 -13.90 47.12 4.88
N ARG A 687 -13.32 47.29 3.68
CA ARG A 687 -12.89 46.17 2.82
C ARG A 687 -11.73 45.39 3.41
N ALA A 688 -10.72 46.07 3.96
CA ALA A 688 -9.58 45.43 4.61
C ALA A 688 -10.02 44.50 5.75
N LEU A 689 -11.04 44.91 6.51
CA LEU A 689 -11.60 44.15 7.63
C LEU A 689 -12.72 43.18 7.22
N GLY A 690 -13.10 43.12 5.94
CA GLY A 690 -14.19 42.26 5.44
C GLY A 690 -15.56 42.63 5.98
N LEU A 691 -15.82 43.91 6.25
CA LEU A 691 -17.08 44.38 6.83
C LEU A 691 -18.14 44.61 5.75
N GLU A 692 -19.35 44.13 6.00
CA GLU A 692 -20.50 44.30 5.12
C GLU A 692 -21.06 45.73 5.20
N GLU A 693 -21.61 46.22 4.09
CA GLU A 693 -22.20 47.56 4.01
C GLU A 693 -23.54 47.66 4.76
N ASN A 694 -23.68 48.66 5.64
CA ASN A 694 -24.90 48.93 6.40
C ASN A 694 -25.34 50.38 6.19
N LYS A 695 -26.03 50.63 5.07
CA LYS A 695 -26.52 51.97 4.72
C LYS A 695 -27.55 52.51 5.74
N ALA A 696 -28.29 51.64 6.42
CA ALA A 696 -29.33 52.04 7.38
C ALA A 696 -28.75 52.70 8.64
N ALA A 697 -27.52 52.34 9.03
CA ALA A 697 -26.84 52.94 10.18
C ALA A 697 -26.19 54.31 9.89
N ASN A 698 -26.22 54.77 8.63
CA ASN A 698 -25.67 56.07 8.27
C ASN A 698 -26.55 57.23 8.76
N SER A 699 -26.05 58.01 9.72
CA SER A 699 -26.78 59.11 10.36
C SER A 699 -26.31 60.51 9.96
N PHE A 700 -25.29 60.62 9.09
CA PHE A 700 -24.74 61.92 8.68
C PHE A 700 -25.58 62.58 7.59
N LYS A 701 -25.79 63.89 7.71
CA LYS A 701 -26.70 64.65 6.82
C LYS A 701 -26.25 64.73 5.36
N ASP A 702 -24.96 64.54 5.08
CA ASP A 702 -24.31 64.80 3.79
C ASP A 702 -23.78 63.54 3.09
N THR A 703 -24.18 62.34 3.53
CA THR A 703 -23.65 61.06 3.03
C THR A 703 -24.68 60.18 2.32
N ASN A 704 -25.98 60.50 2.39
CA ASN A 704 -27.04 59.63 1.84
C ASN A 704 -26.93 59.35 0.33
N THR A 705 -26.40 60.30 -0.43
CA THR A 705 -26.13 60.19 -1.88
C THR A 705 -24.70 59.77 -2.20
N SER A 706 -23.85 59.56 -1.18
CA SER A 706 -22.47 59.10 -1.37
C SER A 706 -22.44 57.64 -1.79
N TRP A 707 -21.54 57.29 -2.71
CA TRP A 707 -21.28 55.89 -3.07
C TRP A 707 -20.78 55.07 -1.88
N ALA A 708 -20.16 55.73 -0.89
CA ALA A 708 -19.64 55.07 0.31
C ALA A 708 -20.65 55.02 1.47
N ALA A 709 -21.93 55.38 1.25
CA ALA A 709 -22.93 55.48 2.32
C ALA A 709 -23.05 54.19 3.16
N GLY A 710 -22.94 53.02 2.53
CA GLY A 710 -22.95 51.72 3.22
C GLY A 710 -21.75 51.52 4.14
N TYR A 711 -20.53 51.71 3.63
CA TYR A 711 -19.29 51.61 4.43
C TYR A 711 -19.22 52.64 5.56
N ILE A 712 -19.67 53.88 5.29
CA ILE A 712 -19.78 54.95 6.29
C ILE A 712 -20.76 54.51 7.39
N GLY A 713 -21.93 53.99 7.04
CA GLY A 713 -22.89 53.51 8.03
C GLY A 713 -22.32 52.38 8.90
N THR A 714 -21.67 51.38 8.30
CA THR A 714 -21.06 50.27 9.07
C THR A 714 -19.98 50.74 10.04
N LEU A 715 -19.07 51.61 9.60
CA LEU A 715 -17.99 52.08 10.49
C LEU A 715 -18.49 53.09 11.53
N ALA A 716 -19.60 53.78 11.27
CA ALA A 716 -20.26 54.64 12.27
C ALA A 716 -20.96 53.80 13.35
N ASP A 717 -21.67 52.74 12.94
CA ASP A 717 -22.33 51.78 13.85
C ASP A 717 -21.35 51.12 14.81
N LYS A 718 -20.16 50.77 14.29
CA LYS A 718 -19.05 50.20 15.06
C LYS A 718 -18.23 51.23 15.86
N GLY A 719 -18.64 52.50 15.88
CA GLY A 719 -17.95 53.57 16.59
C GLY A 719 -16.55 53.92 16.06
N VAL A 720 -16.17 53.41 14.88
CA VAL A 720 -14.85 53.63 14.27
C VAL A 720 -14.77 55.05 13.69
N ILE A 721 -15.84 55.53 13.06
CA ILE A 721 -15.90 56.89 12.51
C ILE A 721 -16.95 57.73 13.22
N GLY A 722 -16.70 59.05 13.27
CA GLY A 722 -17.64 60.05 13.76
C GLY A 722 -17.78 61.20 12.77
N GLY A 723 -18.79 62.05 13.02
CA GLY A 723 -19.06 63.26 12.24
C GLY A 723 -18.48 64.51 12.90
N TYR A 724 -18.58 65.63 12.19
CA TYR A 724 -18.31 66.95 12.73
C TYR A 724 -19.47 67.41 13.62
N ALA A 725 -19.22 68.40 14.47
CA ALA A 725 -20.22 68.94 15.42
C ALA A 725 -21.50 69.47 14.74
N ASP A 726 -21.46 69.77 13.44
CA ASP A 726 -22.61 70.20 12.66
C ASP A 726 -23.45 69.03 12.08
N GLY A 727 -23.11 67.78 12.42
CA GLY A 727 -23.79 66.57 11.92
C GLY A 727 -23.37 66.12 10.52
N SER A 728 -22.34 66.74 9.93
CA SER A 728 -21.76 66.30 8.64
C SER A 728 -20.65 65.25 8.82
N PHE A 729 -20.38 64.46 7.78
CA PHE A 729 -19.19 63.61 7.67
C PHE A 729 -18.16 64.15 6.68
N LYS A 730 -18.59 64.97 5.72
CA LYS A 730 -17.80 65.56 4.62
C LYS A 730 -17.12 64.49 3.76
N PRO A 731 -17.88 63.60 3.09
CA PRO A 731 -17.34 62.43 2.39
C PRO A 731 -16.30 62.79 1.30
N ASN A 732 -16.47 63.92 0.62
CA ASN A 732 -15.58 64.37 -0.46
C ASN A 732 -14.39 65.21 0.03
N ALA A 733 -14.29 65.52 1.32
CA ALA A 733 -13.15 66.26 1.84
C ALA A 733 -11.91 65.36 1.90
N THR A 734 -10.74 65.90 1.55
CA THR A 734 -9.47 65.19 1.71
C THR A 734 -9.17 64.95 3.18
N ILE A 735 -8.93 63.69 3.52
CA ILE A 735 -8.67 63.24 4.90
C ILE A 735 -7.29 63.71 5.38
N THR A 736 -7.23 64.14 6.63
CA THR A 736 -5.99 64.56 7.29
C THR A 736 -5.24 63.37 7.90
N ARG A 737 -3.94 63.53 8.14
CA ARG A 737 -3.11 62.48 8.77
C ARG A 737 -3.61 62.10 10.17
N ALA A 738 -4.06 63.08 10.97
CA ALA A 738 -4.65 62.83 12.29
C ALA A 738 -5.96 62.03 12.22
N GLU A 739 -6.81 62.32 11.24
CA GLU A 739 -8.06 61.58 11.02
C GLU A 739 -7.79 60.12 10.60
N MET A 740 -6.84 59.87 9.69
CA MET A 740 -6.48 58.49 9.31
C MET A 740 -6.00 57.67 10.51
N VAL A 741 -5.09 58.24 11.31
CA VAL A 741 -4.55 57.54 12.49
C VAL A 741 -5.60 57.27 13.53
N THR A 742 -6.52 58.21 13.76
CA THR A 742 -7.57 58.03 14.77
C THR A 742 -8.55 56.94 14.35
N ILE A 743 -8.85 56.81 13.06
CA ILE A 743 -9.66 55.70 12.54
C ILE A 743 -8.95 54.36 12.78
N ILE A 744 -7.66 54.26 12.46
CA ILE A 744 -6.87 53.04 12.70
C ILE A 744 -6.80 52.70 14.19
N ALA A 745 -6.61 53.69 15.07
CA ALA A 745 -6.60 53.51 16.52
C ALA A 745 -7.94 53.05 17.12
N ARG A 746 -9.03 53.22 16.37
CA ARG A 746 -10.35 52.70 16.76
C ARG A 746 -10.59 51.29 16.27
N VAL A 747 -9.89 50.86 15.21
CA VAL A 747 -9.92 49.49 14.70
C VAL A 747 -8.98 48.56 15.48
N LEU A 748 -7.82 49.08 15.88
CA LEU A 748 -6.76 48.30 16.54
C LEU A 748 -6.66 48.59 18.04
N ASP A 749 -6.35 47.58 18.83
CA ASP A 749 -5.89 47.77 20.21
C ASP A 749 -4.42 48.19 20.22
N LEU A 750 -4.17 49.49 20.03
CA LEU A 750 -2.80 50.00 19.94
C LEU A 750 -2.00 49.83 21.25
N ASN A 751 -2.65 49.62 22.38
CA ASN A 751 -1.95 49.39 23.65
C ASN A 751 -1.28 48.02 23.69
N THR A 752 -1.78 47.04 22.92
CA THR A 752 -1.22 45.69 22.88
C THR A 752 -0.10 45.54 21.84
N ILE A 753 -0.01 46.45 20.87
CA ILE A 753 0.98 46.40 19.77
C ILE A 753 2.00 47.55 19.75
N ALA A 754 1.89 48.51 20.66
CA ALA A 754 2.92 49.53 20.85
C ALA A 754 4.21 48.88 21.37
N THR A 755 5.30 48.95 20.59
CA THR A 755 6.54 48.20 20.86
C THR A 755 7.75 49.11 21.09
N GLY A 756 7.61 50.43 20.96
CA GLY A 756 8.72 51.38 20.97
C GLY A 756 8.60 52.48 22.00
N SER A 757 9.73 53.15 22.27
CA SER A 757 9.74 54.41 22.99
C SER A 757 8.86 55.44 22.29
N LYS A 758 8.13 56.22 23.08
CA LYS A 758 7.32 57.35 22.61
C LYS A 758 8.13 58.25 21.67
N ILE A 759 7.57 58.57 20.51
CA ILE A 759 8.13 59.58 19.61
C ILE A 759 7.36 60.88 19.85
N ASP A 760 8.04 61.89 20.37
CA ASP A 760 7.46 63.21 20.63
C ASP A 760 7.56 64.11 19.39
N PHE A 761 6.44 64.30 18.69
CA PHE A 761 6.34 65.25 17.58
C PHE A 761 6.07 66.67 18.10
N ARG A 762 6.91 67.64 17.72
CA ARG A 762 6.86 69.01 18.26
C ARG A 762 5.58 69.76 17.92
N ASP A 763 4.97 69.39 16.80
CA ASP A 763 3.75 69.96 16.24
C ASP A 763 2.46 69.23 16.69
N VAL A 764 2.59 68.18 17.51
CA VAL A 764 1.46 67.49 18.17
C VAL A 764 1.45 67.88 19.65
N LYS A 765 0.68 68.92 19.98
CA LYS A 765 0.50 69.36 21.37
C LYS A 765 -0.36 68.38 22.16
N SER A 766 -0.16 68.30 23.47
CA SER A 766 -0.87 67.35 24.35
C SER A 766 -2.39 67.56 24.40
N ASP A 767 -2.87 68.76 24.08
CA ASP A 767 -4.29 69.11 23.97
C ASP A 767 -4.89 68.84 22.57
N ASN A 768 -4.08 68.35 21.62
CA ASN A 768 -4.59 67.91 20.32
C ASN A 768 -5.45 66.64 20.50
N TRP A 769 -6.65 66.66 19.94
CA TRP A 769 -7.62 65.55 20.04
C TRP A 769 -7.10 64.20 19.50
N ALA A 770 -6.10 64.21 18.62
CA ALA A 770 -5.47 63.01 18.06
C ALA A 770 -4.13 62.65 18.72
N ALA A 771 -3.66 63.40 19.72
CA ALA A 771 -2.32 63.25 20.29
C ALA A 771 -2.03 61.81 20.75
N GLN A 772 -2.93 61.23 21.54
CA GLN A 772 -2.78 59.86 22.05
C GLN A 772 -2.79 58.82 20.92
N ALA A 773 -3.64 58.99 19.91
CA ALA A 773 -3.73 58.07 18.78
C ALA A 773 -2.45 58.12 17.92
N ILE A 774 -1.91 59.32 17.68
CA ILE A 774 -0.66 59.54 16.94
C ILE A 774 0.52 58.92 17.68
N GLU A 775 0.60 59.14 19.00
CA GLU A 775 1.63 58.56 19.86
C GLU A 775 1.64 57.03 19.79
N LEU A 776 0.48 56.40 20.06
CA LEU A 776 0.37 54.95 20.08
C LEU A 776 0.61 54.33 18.71
N ALA A 777 0.07 54.93 17.64
CA ALA A 777 0.25 54.42 16.28
C ALA A 777 1.71 54.55 15.80
N SER A 778 2.41 55.60 16.24
CA SER A 778 3.83 55.77 15.96
C SER A 778 4.68 54.77 16.75
N SER A 779 4.38 54.52 18.04
CA SER A 779 5.05 53.49 18.85
C SER A 779 4.81 52.07 18.30
N ALA A 780 3.63 51.82 17.72
CA ALA A 780 3.28 50.60 17.00
C ALA A 780 3.88 50.53 15.57
N LYS A 781 4.66 51.54 15.14
CA LYS A 781 5.27 51.64 13.79
C LYS A 781 4.28 51.61 12.63
N LEU A 782 3.00 51.93 12.88
CA LEU A 782 1.98 52.02 11.85
C LEU A 782 2.16 53.28 11.00
N VAL A 783 2.58 54.38 11.64
CA VAL A 783 2.85 55.67 11.01
C VAL A 783 4.23 56.21 11.36
N ASN A 784 4.78 57.00 10.45
CA ASN A 784 6.00 57.77 10.64
C ASN A 784 5.67 59.27 10.57
N GLY A 785 6.47 60.11 11.22
CA GLY A 785 6.48 61.55 10.97
C GLY A 785 6.91 61.88 9.53
N LEU A 786 6.61 63.08 9.06
CA LEU A 786 7.18 63.58 7.81
C LEU A 786 8.68 63.89 7.97
N THR A 787 9.09 64.24 9.18
CA THR A 787 10.47 64.28 9.64
C THR A 787 10.58 63.54 10.97
N ASP A 788 11.79 63.39 11.50
CA ASP A 788 12.03 62.77 12.81
C ASP A 788 11.35 63.52 13.98
N SER A 789 10.87 64.76 13.77
CA SER A 789 10.28 65.58 14.83
C SER A 789 8.95 66.26 14.48
N GLU A 790 8.40 66.04 13.28
CA GLU A 790 7.13 66.63 12.82
C GLU A 790 6.18 65.58 12.23
N PHE A 791 4.93 65.56 12.68
CA PHE A 791 3.90 64.64 12.18
C PHE A 791 2.97 65.25 11.14
N VAL A 792 2.73 66.56 11.25
CA VAL A 792 1.81 67.39 10.46
C VAL A 792 0.37 66.88 10.53
N PRO A 793 -0.28 66.93 11.71
CA PRO A 793 -1.59 66.29 11.95
C PRO A 793 -2.71 66.78 11.03
N ASN A 794 -2.68 68.07 10.66
CA ASN A 794 -3.67 68.68 9.74
C ASN A 794 -3.28 68.56 8.26
N GLY A 795 -2.13 67.96 7.97
CA GLY A 795 -1.64 67.73 6.60
C GLY A 795 -2.59 66.82 5.84
N LYS A 796 -2.76 67.09 4.54
CA LYS A 796 -3.59 66.28 3.64
C LYS A 796 -2.87 65.00 3.25
N SER A 797 -3.61 63.89 3.23
CA SER A 797 -3.03 62.55 3.00
C SER A 797 -3.20 62.09 1.56
N THR A 798 -2.20 61.35 1.10
CA THR A 798 -2.14 60.73 -0.23
C THR A 798 -2.70 59.30 -0.22
N ARG A 799 -3.07 58.80 -1.40
CA ARG A 799 -3.50 57.40 -1.59
C ARG A 799 -2.44 56.39 -1.13
N ALA A 800 -1.16 56.67 -1.38
CA ALA A 800 -0.06 55.81 -0.94
C ALA A 800 0.08 55.73 0.58
N GLU A 801 -0.06 56.86 1.29
CA GLU A 801 -0.06 56.87 2.76
C GLU A 801 -1.27 56.11 3.33
N ALA A 802 -2.45 56.31 2.73
CA ALA A 802 -3.68 55.65 3.12
C ALA A 802 -3.60 54.12 3.02
N VAL A 803 -3.11 53.56 1.92
CA VAL A 803 -2.98 52.09 1.82
C VAL A 803 -1.84 51.56 2.69
N THR A 804 -0.75 52.32 2.85
CA THR A 804 0.38 51.90 3.69
C THR A 804 -0.02 51.70 5.14
N ILE A 805 -0.76 52.65 5.73
CA ILE A 805 -1.20 52.52 7.12
C ILE A 805 -2.19 51.35 7.30
N ILE A 806 -3.01 51.05 6.30
CA ILE A 806 -3.95 49.91 6.31
C ILE A 806 -3.22 48.58 6.22
N ILE A 807 -2.25 48.44 5.31
CA ILE A 807 -1.46 47.21 5.20
C ILE A 807 -0.66 46.98 6.48
N ARG A 808 0.00 48.02 7.03
CA ARG A 808 0.69 47.90 8.32
C ARG A 808 -0.25 47.53 9.46
N ALA A 809 -1.47 48.03 9.45
CA ALA A 809 -2.49 47.65 10.43
C ALA A 809 -2.84 46.15 10.32
N LEU A 810 -2.97 45.60 9.11
CA LEU A 810 -3.16 44.17 8.89
C LEU A 810 -1.94 43.34 9.32
N GLU A 811 -0.73 43.80 8.98
CA GLU A 811 0.55 43.16 9.33
C GLU A 811 0.90 43.25 10.82
N SER A 812 0.15 44.00 11.62
CA SER A 812 0.29 43.99 13.08
C SER A 812 -0.12 42.65 13.68
N ASP A 813 -0.86 41.82 12.94
CA ASP A 813 -1.07 40.41 13.21
C ASP A 813 0.02 39.55 12.53
N GLY A 814 0.72 38.72 13.29
CA GLY A 814 1.83 37.92 12.77
C GLY A 814 1.42 36.88 11.71
N THR A 815 0.20 36.36 11.78
CA THR A 815 -0.33 35.39 10.80
C THR A 815 -0.64 36.10 9.50
N ILE A 816 -1.37 37.21 9.56
CA ILE A 816 -1.72 38.02 8.39
C ILE A 816 -0.45 38.61 7.75
N LYS A 817 0.52 39.05 8.54
CA LYS A 817 1.82 39.50 8.03
C LYS A 817 2.52 38.43 7.19
N SER A 818 2.50 37.18 7.65
CA SER A 818 3.12 36.07 6.92
C SER A 818 2.41 35.79 5.60
N LEU A 819 1.07 35.92 5.56
CA LEU A 819 0.29 35.81 4.33
C LEU A 819 0.60 36.95 3.35
N ILE A 820 0.68 38.19 3.83
CA ILE A 820 0.99 39.36 3.01
C ILE A 820 2.42 39.29 2.48
N ALA A 821 3.38 38.77 3.25
CA ALA A 821 4.76 38.59 2.81
C ALA A 821 4.92 37.58 1.65
N GLY A 822 3.93 36.70 1.45
CA GLY A 822 3.89 35.74 0.35
C GLY A 822 3.28 36.28 -0.96
N LEU A 823 2.76 37.51 -0.96
CA LEU A 823 2.21 38.20 -2.14
C LEU A 823 3.29 38.90 -2.97
#